data_AF-A0A250X1A6-F1
#
_entry.id   AF-A0A250X1A6-F1
#
_cell.length_a   1.000
_cell.length_b   1.000
_cell.length_c   1.000
_cell.angle_alpha   90.00
_cell.angle_beta   90.00
_cell.angle_gamma   90.00
#
_symmetry.space_group_name_H-M   'P 1'
#
loop_
_entity.id
_entity.type
_entity.pdbx_description
1 polymer ?
#
loop_
_entity_poly.entity_id
_entity_poly.type
_entity_poly.pdbx_seq_one_letter_code
_entity_poly.pdbx_strand_id
1 'polypeptide(L)'
;MISDTFPLGGLRFGWMPARDLEMYGEWVPPEGCMTRLQKAKLLGNKLYASKDYSEAISAYSQADAYLHFICDMDVMRSLVAGYGAYEFFDIMGQLLNNRAACYLKLNNVRGAIHDAQAAMHSSAALRLVVPETIPHWSGRLRGSPDSLKTYWKAVVRLAKGLEQVGNIAMAFSFLSFSAFGWAQAGILGPLPSEHVSDVRRLSASAYPSKEHLAVQKLDWSLIKIGRWKKHETLDATWDGMPESLHGFSAGIFNGSVYLVGGRNYQSNYARDSVYALNLVNKAWRKVDVKRQGVDLSGITGPNPVCTCVWRSTILCYSGGCSVYIFDMTSESWSVRRTPWSRSFQSKLSRAWLHPKGLAEGCAMAVWEDVLYIHGGRLAAPDMGPTDQSDLFAYDLVREEWKVLYRHEPVSSKRDNPEGRHGHSMWATEGKLYIFGGQVEGRSPSCGEDNYETVTFREYFWSYDLKDNLWNNESCFTRGNKGCTSNLPECRAYSALSSTDSGQKAVVFGGITYDISRSHSEVYAFLADAFVHEGGQWKYVYADEWPQERESSCLIYIPPESKHTGEKHKKNQDLSNQQQEVASSGQLNATLVPGSKTKPAESKPSPFAGKYLLLGGHQGLKGTPCCGHQVDIPLAEVWELTLSSHVKHVKAVCWGCGKASFGLKMCTGSCGGAAVVCSKECQVEMWKTFSFL
;
A
#
# COMPACT_ATOMS: atom_id res chain seq x y z
N MET A 1 22.97 -12.56 -38.50
CA MET A 1 22.91 -14.02 -38.33
C MET A 1 24.10 -14.40 -37.47
N ILE A 2 24.03 -14.61 -36.17
CA ILE A 2 22.98 -15.17 -35.30
C ILE A 2 22.84 -14.25 -34.07
N SER A 3 21.60 -13.94 -33.72
CA SER A 3 21.20 -13.20 -32.54
C SER A 3 20.77 -14.18 -31.44
N ASP A 4 20.69 -13.64 -30.21
CA ASP A 4 19.79 -14.05 -29.13
C ASP A 4 19.80 -15.50 -28.65
N THR A 5 20.50 -15.76 -27.54
CA THR A 5 20.01 -16.61 -26.43
C THR A 5 20.99 -16.55 -25.26
N PHE A 6 20.71 -15.71 -24.27
CA PHE A 6 21.06 -15.99 -22.88
C PHE A 6 19.84 -15.65 -22.04
N PRO A 7 19.07 -16.63 -21.54
CA PRO A 7 18.05 -16.36 -20.56
C PRO A 7 18.77 -16.03 -19.24
N LEU A 8 18.67 -14.78 -18.79
CA LEU A 8 19.04 -14.36 -17.45
C LEU A 8 18.07 -15.03 -16.46
N GLY A 9 18.40 -16.27 -16.09
CA GLY A 9 17.70 -17.05 -15.08
C GLY A 9 17.88 -16.42 -13.70
N GLY A 10 16.77 -16.32 -12.96
CA GLY A 10 16.71 -15.67 -11.65
C GLY A 10 17.55 -16.33 -10.57
N LEU A 11 18.13 -15.52 -9.69
CA LEU A 11 18.86 -15.94 -8.49
C LEU A 11 18.45 -15.10 -7.28
N ARG A 12 18.44 -15.79 -6.13
CA ARG A 12 17.42 -15.78 -5.06
C ARG A 12 18.11 -15.67 -3.70
N PHE A 13 17.49 -15.08 -2.67
CA PHE A 13 17.97 -15.11 -1.28
C PHE A 13 17.60 -16.42 -0.57
N GLY A 14 18.57 -17.20 -0.07
CA GLY A 14 18.34 -18.34 0.83
C GLY A 14 19.42 -18.44 1.91
N TRP A 15 19.04 -18.92 3.08
CA TRP A 15 19.92 -19.23 4.21
C TRP A 15 20.64 -20.56 3.94
N MET A 16 21.97 -20.57 3.94
CA MET A 16 22.78 -21.79 3.98
C MET A 16 23.12 -22.12 5.45
N PRO A 17 23.06 -23.40 5.87
CA PRO A 17 23.56 -23.81 7.17
C PRO A 17 25.05 -23.45 7.32
N ALA A 18 25.47 -23.04 8.53
CA ALA A 18 26.83 -22.58 8.80
C ALA A 18 27.95 -23.56 8.38
N ARG A 19 27.65 -24.86 8.24
CA ARG A 19 28.61 -25.88 7.79
C ARG A 19 29.04 -25.75 6.33
N ASP A 20 28.25 -25.10 5.48
CA ASP A 20 28.58 -24.97 4.05
C ASP A 20 29.40 -23.68 3.75
N LEU A 21 29.59 -22.81 4.74
CA LEU A 21 30.41 -21.59 4.62
C LEU A 21 31.92 -21.88 4.71
N GLU A 22 32.34 -22.99 5.33
CA GLU A 22 33.76 -23.37 5.48
C GLU A 22 34.45 -23.72 4.15
N MET A 23 33.69 -23.92 3.07
CA MET A 23 34.23 -24.26 1.74
C MET A 23 34.65 -23.05 0.89
N TYR A 24 34.35 -21.82 1.31
CA TYR A 24 34.71 -20.62 0.55
C TYR A 24 35.98 -19.99 1.14
N GLY A 25 37.06 -19.95 0.35
CA GLY A 25 38.32 -19.31 0.74
C GLY A 25 38.15 -17.81 1.06
N GLU A 26 39.06 -17.26 1.85
CA GLU A 26 39.05 -15.83 2.22
C GLU A 26 39.00 -14.96 0.96
N TRP A 27 37.91 -14.23 0.78
CA TRP A 27 37.87 -13.22 -0.26
C TRP A 27 38.69 -11.99 0.16
N VAL A 28 39.56 -11.57 -0.75
CA VAL A 28 40.32 -10.32 -0.64
C VAL A 28 39.85 -9.39 -1.75
N PRO A 29 39.46 -8.13 -1.45
CA PRO A 29 39.14 -7.16 -2.48
C PRO A 29 40.30 -7.04 -3.48
N PRO A 30 40.04 -6.81 -4.78
CA PRO A 30 41.10 -6.54 -5.74
C PRO A 30 42.07 -5.47 -5.22
N GLU A 31 43.36 -5.67 -5.40
CA GLU A 31 44.40 -4.80 -4.84
C GLU A 31 44.14 -3.32 -5.20
N GLY A 32 44.17 -2.46 -4.19
CA GLY A 32 43.90 -1.03 -4.33
C GLY A 32 42.44 -0.61 -4.42
N CYS A 33 41.47 -1.54 -4.40
CA CYS A 33 40.04 -1.21 -4.38
C CYS A 33 39.67 -0.34 -3.17
N MET A 34 40.07 -0.77 -1.96
CA MET A 34 39.82 -0.02 -0.73
C MET A 34 40.45 1.38 -0.74
N THR A 35 41.68 1.49 -1.25
CA THR A 35 42.37 2.78 -1.41
C THR A 35 41.62 3.70 -2.38
N ARG A 36 41.06 3.18 -3.47
CA ARG A 36 40.25 3.96 -4.42
C ARG A 36 38.96 4.44 -3.79
N LEU A 37 38.24 3.59 -3.05
CA LEU A 37 37.02 3.98 -2.34
C LEU A 37 37.29 5.06 -1.29
N GLN A 38 38.38 4.92 -0.53
CA GLN A 38 38.80 5.95 0.43
C GLN A 38 39.17 7.26 -0.25
N LYS A 39 39.89 7.22 -1.38
CA LYS A 39 40.21 8.43 -2.18
C LYS A 39 38.95 9.11 -2.71
N ALA A 40 38.01 8.33 -3.26
CA ALA A 40 36.71 8.84 -3.73
C ALA A 40 35.94 9.51 -2.59
N LYS A 41 35.88 8.87 -1.41
CA LYS A 41 35.25 9.41 -0.20
C LYS A 41 35.89 10.72 0.24
N LEU A 42 37.22 10.79 0.32
CA LEU A 42 37.95 11.99 0.73
C LEU A 42 37.75 13.14 -0.25
N LEU A 43 37.84 12.87 -1.55
CA LEU A 43 37.60 13.86 -2.61
C LEU A 43 36.16 14.38 -2.57
N GLY A 44 35.17 13.48 -2.53
CA GLY A 44 33.77 13.85 -2.45
C GLY A 44 33.44 14.65 -1.17
N ASN A 45 34.03 14.29 -0.03
CA ASN A 45 33.86 15.05 1.22
C ASN A 45 34.45 16.46 1.11
N LYS A 46 35.62 16.61 0.48
CA LYS A 46 36.24 17.91 0.21
C LYS A 46 35.34 18.78 -0.68
N LEU A 47 34.81 18.22 -1.76
CA LEU A 47 33.90 18.90 -2.70
C LEU A 47 32.56 19.26 -2.03
N TYR A 48 32.03 18.37 -1.18
CA TYR A 48 30.83 18.65 -0.39
C TYR A 48 31.05 19.84 0.57
N ALA A 49 32.20 19.90 1.23
CA ALA A 49 32.56 21.00 2.13
C ALA A 49 32.72 22.33 1.39
N SER A 50 33.21 22.31 0.14
CA SER A 50 33.24 23.49 -0.73
C SER A 50 31.89 23.84 -1.38
N LYS A 51 30.82 23.11 -1.04
CA LYS A 51 29.46 23.24 -1.60
C LYS A 51 29.35 22.95 -3.11
N ASP A 52 30.33 22.24 -3.67
CA ASP A 52 30.29 21.76 -5.05
C ASP A 52 29.63 20.38 -5.10
N TYR A 53 28.30 20.36 -4.92
CA TYR A 53 27.55 19.11 -4.75
C TYR A 53 27.52 18.26 -6.02
N SER A 54 27.58 18.87 -7.21
CA SER A 54 27.59 18.15 -8.48
C SER A 54 28.89 17.38 -8.69
N GLU A 55 30.04 18.02 -8.47
CA GLU A 55 31.34 17.35 -8.53
C GLU A 55 31.50 16.36 -7.37
N ALA A 56 30.96 16.66 -6.18
CA ALA A 56 30.95 15.70 -5.08
C ALA A 56 30.20 14.41 -5.45
N ILE A 57 29.05 14.51 -6.12
CA ILE A 57 28.31 13.36 -6.64
C ILE A 57 29.18 12.57 -7.62
N SER A 58 29.79 13.25 -8.61
CA SER A 58 30.69 12.61 -9.58
C SER A 58 31.82 11.85 -8.88
N ALA A 59 32.47 12.47 -7.88
CA ALA A 59 33.53 11.86 -7.09
C ALA A 59 33.05 10.63 -6.30
N TYR A 60 31.87 10.69 -5.67
CA TYR A 60 31.28 9.52 -5.00
C TYR A 60 30.89 8.42 -5.99
N SER A 61 30.37 8.79 -7.16
CA SER A 61 29.96 7.87 -8.23
C SER A 61 31.12 7.19 -8.93
N GLN A 62 32.37 7.67 -8.80
CA GLN A 62 33.54 6.91 -9.24
C GLN A 62 33.65 5.55 -8.52
N ALA A 63 32.98 5.39 -7.37
CA ALA A 63 32.82 4.10 -6.70
C ALA A 63 31.72 3.19 -7.30
N ASP A 64 30.82 3.70 -8.15
CA ASP A 64 29.68 2.93 -8.68
C ASP A 64 30.08 1.79 -9.62
N ALA A 65 31.21 1.95 -10.34
CA ALA A 65 31.77 0.86 -11.13
C ALA A 65 32.05 -0.38 -10.26
N TYR A 66 32.34 -0.18 -8.97
CA TYR A 66 32.52 -1.26 -7.99
C TYR A 66 31.19 -1.72 -7.37
N LEU A 67 30.17 -0.84 -7.28
CA LEU A 67 28.81 -1.22 -6.83
C LEU A 67 28.17 -2.23 -7.78
N HIS A 68 28.20 -1.94 -9.08
CA HIS A 68 27.59 -2.83 -10.07
C HIS A 68 28.26 -4.21 -10.13
N PHE A 69 29.55 -4.28 -9.81
CA PHE A 69 30.30 -5.54 -9.74
C PHE A 69 29.89 -6.41 -8.54
N ILE A 70 29.35 -5.81 -7.47
CA ILE A 70 29.09 -6.48 -6.18
C ILE A 70 27.60 -6.67 -5.91
N CYS A 71 26.72 -5.94 -6.60
CA CYS A 71 25.28 -6.22 -6.58
C CYS A 71 24.91 -7.60 -7.16
N ASP A 72 25.88 -8.37 -7.68
CA ASP A 72 25.72 -9.81 -7.84
C ASP A 72 25.75 -10.50 -6.47
N MET A 73 24.56 -10.85 -5.99
CA MET A 73 24.33 -11.42 -4.66
C MET A 73 25.05 -12.76 -4.42
N ASP A 74 25.46 -13.47 -5.47
CA ASP A 74 26.26 -14.69 -5.32
C ASP A 74 27.73 -14.39 -4.98
N VAL A 75 28.23 -13.22 -5.43
CA VAL A 75 29.49 -12.66 -4.94
C VAL A 75 29.32 -12.23 -3.48
N MET A 76 28.23 -11.54 -3.13
CA MET A 76 27.93 -11.14 -1.74
C MET A 76 27.92 -12.30 -0.75
N ARG A 77 27.49 -13.49 -1.16
CA ARG A 77 27.49 -14.71 -0.33
C ARG A 77 28.87 -15.32 -0.12
N SER A 78 29.70 -15.33 -1.15
CA SER A 78 31.07 -15.84 -1.07
C SER A 78 32.00 -14.85 -0.32
N LEU A 79 31.63 -13.56 -0.28
CA LEU A 79 32.33 -12.49 0.44
C LEU A 79 32.26 -12.58 1.97
N VAL A 80 31.25 -13.26 2.52
CA VAL A 80 30.84 -13.23 3.93
C VAL A 80 31.91 -13.75 4.91
N ALA A 81 32.91 -14.50 4.44
CA ALA A 81 33.90 -15.14 5.29
C ALA A 81 35.11 -14.25 5.68
N GLY A 82 35.31 -13.07 5.06
CA GLY A 82 36.52 -12.26 5.22
C GLY A 82 36.34 -10.90 5.91
N TYR A 83 37.29 -10.49 6.77
CA TYR A 83 37.34 -9.16 7.42
C TYR A 83 37.27 -7.99 6.41
N GLY A 84 37.84 -8.16 5.21
CA GLY A 84 37.85 -7.15 4.16
C GLY A 84 36.47 -6.77 3.62
N ALA A 85 35.48 -7.67 3.71
CA ALA A 85 34.11 -7.38 3.31
C ALA A 85 33.45 -6.34 4.24
N TYR A 86 33.79 -6.35 5.53
CA TYR A 86 33.21 -5.43 6.51
C TYR A 86 33.56 -3.96 6.20
N GLU A 87 34.87 -3.68 6.11
CA GLU A 87 35.36 -2.33 5.82
C GLU A 87 34.86 -1.86 4.46
N PHE A 88 34.77 -2.78 3.50
CA PHE A 88 34.23 -2.50 2.18
C PHE A 88 32.78 -1.99 2.27
N PHE A 89 31.85 -2.76 2.87
CA PHE A 89 30.44 -2.34 2.96
C PHE A 89 30.23 -1.09 3.81
N ASP A 90 31.05 -0.90 4.86
CA ASP A 90 30.97 0.31 5.66
C ASP A 90 31.37 1.56 4.84
N ILE A 91 32.48 1.50 4.10
CA ILE A 91 32.89 2.61 3.22
C ILE A 91 31.86 2.83 2.11
N MET A 92 31.31 1.77 1.53
CA MET A 92 30.27 1.86 0.50
C MET A 92 28.98 2.51 1.05
N GLY A 93 28.53 2.07 2.22
CA GLY A 93 27.42 2.69 2.93
C GLY A 93 27.67 4.18 3.14
N GLN A 94 28.89 4.57 3.56
CA GLN A 94 29.25 5.97 3.76
C GLN A 94 29.25 6.79 2.47
N LEU A 95 29.77 6.25 1.36
CA LEU A 95 29.78 6.89 0.04
C LEU A 95 28.37 7.16 -0.47
N LEU A 96 27.52 6.13 -0.49
CA LEU A 96 26.12 6.22 -0.90
C LEU A 96 25.36 7.23 -0.05
N ASN A 97 25.56 7.16 1.27
CA ASN A 97 24.94 8.06 2.22
C ASN A 97 25.34 9.52 1.94
N ASN A 98 26.62 9.79 1.70
CA ASN A 98 27.11 11.15 1.42
C ASN A 98 26.64 11.68 0.05
N ARG A 99 26.52 10.79 -0.95
CA ARG A 99 25.93 11.15 -2.24
C ARG A 99 24.45 11.49 -2.12
N ALA A 100 23.68 10.74 -1.32
CA ALA A 100 22.30 11.07 -0.98
C ALA A 100 22.17 12.49 -0.38
N ALA A 101 23.11 12.89 0.49
CA ALA A 101 23.13 14.24 1.05
C ALA A 101 23.34 15.32 -0.02
N CYS A 102 24.21 15.08 -1.00
CA CYS A 102 24.42 15.99 -2.13
C CYS A 102 23.14 16.13 -2.96
N TYR A 103 22.47 15.01 -3.24
CA TYR A 103 21.20 15.00 -3.96
C TYR A 103 20.12 15.81 -3.24
N LEU A 104 19.99 15.70 -1.92
CA LEU A 104 19.08 16.55 -1.14
C LEU A 104 19.41 18.04 -1.27
N LYS A 105 20.70 18.42 -1.31
CA LYS A 105 21.13 19.81 -1.50
C LYS A 105 20.82 20.35 -2.90
N LEU A 106 20.85 19.49 -3.91
CA LEU A 106 20.51 19.81 -5.30
C LEU A 106 19.01 19.62 -5.62
N ASN A 107 18.18 19.27 -4.64
CA ASN A 107 16.77 18.93 -4.83
C ASN A 107 16.53 17.75 -5.81
N ASN A 108 17.50 16.84 -5.95
CA ASN A 108 17.34 15.59 -6.67
C ASN A 108 16.79 14.52 -5.72
N VAL A 109 15.51 14.62 -5.40
CA VAL A 109 14.88 13.81 -4.35
C VAL A 109 14.94 12.31 -4.64
N ARG A 110 14.75 11.93 -5.91
CA ARG A 110 14.81 10.51 -6.34
C ARG A 110 16.20 9.92 -6.13
N GLY A 111 17.25 10.64 -6.51
CA GLY A 111 18.63 10.22 -6.26
C GLY A 111 18.92 10.07 -4.76
N ALA A 112 18.40 10.98 -3.94
CA ALA A 112 18.57 10.93 -2.50
C ALA A 112 17.90 9.71 -1.87
N ILE A 113 16.64 9.42 -2.21
CA ILE A 113 15.90 8.25 -1.71
C ILE A 113 16.62 6.96 -2.09
N HIS A 114 16.97 6.83 -3.38
CA HIS A 114 17.65 5.65 -3.91
C HIS A 114 18.96 5.35 -3.18
N ASP A 115 19.84 6.34 -3.05
CA ASP A 115 21.13 6.14 -2.41
C ASP A 115 21.05 5.96 -0.90
N ALA A 116 20.09 6.61 -0.23
CA ALA A 116 19.87 6.43 1.20
C ALA A 116 19.37 5.00 1.50
N GLN A 117 18.46 4.46 0.69
CA GLN A 117 18.02 3.06 0.79
C GLN A 117 19.17 2.09 0.52
N ALA A 118 19.96 2.34 -0.54
CA ALA A 118 21.12 1.51 -0.86
C ALA A 118 22.13 1.51 0.30
N ALA A 119 22.42 2.68 0.90
CA ALA A 119 23.27 2.80 2.07
C ALA A 119 22.71 2.02 3.28
N MET A 120 21.40 2.09 3.54
CA MET A 120 20.75 1.31 4.59
C MET A 120 20.91 -0.19 4.37
N HIS A 121 20.70 -0.68 3.14
CA HIS A 121 20.87 -2.09 2.80
C HIS A 121 22.32 -2.54 2.93
N SER A 122 23.30 -1.76 2.46
CA SER A 122 24.72 -2.06 2.64
C SER A 122 25.08 -2.18 4.13
N SER A 123 24.60 -1.25 4.97
CA SER A 123 24.84 -1.31 6.41
C SER A 123 24.03 -2.40 7.14
N ALA A 124 22.87 -2.82 6.62
CA ALA A 124 22.06 -3.90 7.18
C ALA A 124 22.63 -5.29 6.82
N ALA A 125 23.15 -5.45 5.60
CA ALA A 125 23.81 -6.68 5.16
C ALA A 125 24.97 -7.05 6.09
N LEU A 126 25.73 -6.05 6.56
CA LEU A 126 26.77 -6.24 7.59
C LEU A 126 26.26 -6.92 8.87
N ARG A 127 25.00 -6.74 9.24
CA ARG A 127 24.43 -7.34 10.45
C ARG A 127 23.97 -8.78 10.23
N LEU A 128 23.41 -9.08 9.06
CA LEU A 128 22.92 -10.42 8.72
C LEU A 128 24.06 -11.42 8.49
N VAL A 129 25.23 -10.92 8.10
CA VAL A 129 26.43 -11.70 7.78
C VAL A 129 27.15 -12.24 9.02
N VAL A 130 26.93 -11.67 10.21
CA VAL A 130 27.61 -12.12 11.44
C VAL A 130 26.78 -13.23 12.09
N PRO A 131 27.20 -14.51 12.05
CA PRO A 131 26.45 -15.58 12.68
C PRO A 131 26.42 -15.38 14.20
N GLU A 132 25.26 -15.55 14.81
CA GLU A 132 25.11 -15.53 16.28
C GLU A 132 26.01 -16.57 16.97
N THR A 133 26.44 -17.60 16.24
CA THR A 133 27.24 -18.73 16.71
C THR A 133 28.72 -18.43 16.92
N ILE A 134 29.18 -17.19 16.67
CA ILE A 134 30.59 -16.80 16.90
C ILE A 134 30.65 -15.74 18.03
N PRO A 135 30.72 -16.15 19.31
CA PRO A 135 30.60 -15.25 20.47
C PRO A 135 31.61 -14.10 20.48
N HIS A 136 32.83 -14.33 20.00
CA HIS A 136 33.89 -13.32 19.95
C HIS A 136 33.65 -12.24 18.87
N TRP A 137 32.80 -12.52 17.87
CA TRP A 137 32.39 -11.58 16.84
C TRP A 137 31.21 -10.73 17.32
N SER A 138 30.29 -11.30 18.10
CA SER A 138 29.13 -10.58 18.65
C SER A 138 29.51 -9.34 19.50
N GLY A 139 30.64 -9.37 20.21
CA GLY A 139 31.12 -8.24 21.01
C GLY A 139 31.85 -7.15 20.21
N ARG A 140 32.47 -7.48 19.07
CA ARG A 140 33.20 -6.51 18.21
C ARG A 140 32.39 -6.02 17.02
N LEU A 141 31.43 -6.82 16.54
CA LEU A 141 30.62 -6.54 15.35
C LEU A 141 29.18 -6.11 15.65
N ARG A 142 28.78 -6.05 16.93
CA ARG A 142 27.62 -5.24 17.36
C ARG A 142 27.93 -3.74 17.25
N GLY A 143 28.26 -3.34 16.03
CA GLY A 143 28.47 -1.98 15.57
C GLY A 143 29.86 -1.45 15.88
N SER A 144 30.73 -1.36 14.86
CA SER A 144 31.57 -0.16 14.85
C SER A 144 30.59 1.02 14.99
N PRO A 145 30.80 1.95 15.94
CA PRO A 145 29.92 3.10 16.09
C PRO A 145 29.69 3.84 14.76
N ASP A 146 30.66 3.78 13.85
CA ASP A 146 30.62 4.36 12.52
C ASP A 146 29.62 3.68 11.56
N SER A 147 29.53 2.33 11.55
CA SER A 147 28.55 1.62 10.72
C SER A 147 27.11 1.88 11.17
N LEU A 148 26.86 1.89 12.48
CA LEU A 148 25.57 2.27 13.06
C LEU A 148 25.22 3.72 12.74
N LYS A 149 26.20 4.63 12.89
CA LYS A 149 26.04 6.04 12.53
C LYS A 149 25.75 6.21 11.04
N THR A 150 26.37 5.41 10.18
CA THR A 150 26.11 5.42 8.73
C THR A 150 24.70 4.97 8.42
N TYR A 151 24.26 3.86 9.00
CA TYR A 151 22.89 3.35 8.87
C TYR A 151 21.86 4.42 9.29
N TRP A 152 22.01 4.99 10.50
CA TRP A 152 21.05 5.98 10.99
C TRP A 152 21.05 7.29 10.21
N LYS A 153 22.22 7.75 9.76
CA LYS A 153 22.29 8.89 8.83
C LYS A 153 21.56 8.61 7.52
N ALA A 154 21.65 7.38 7.01
CA ALA A 154 20.95 6.98 5.80
C ALA A 154 19.43 6.97 6.03
N VAL A 155 18.95 6.44 7.16
CA VAL A 155 17.53 6.49 7.55
C VAL A 155 17.00 7.94 7.61
N VAL A 156 17.76 8.86 8.21
CA VAL A 156 17.36 10.27 8.31
C VAL A 156 17.32 10.95 6.92
N ARG A 157 18.30 10.65 6.05
CA ARG A 157 18.32 11.19 4.68
C ARG A 157 17.20 10.62 3.83
N LEU A 158 16.89 9.34 4.00
CA LEU A 158 15.73 8.70 3.37
C LEU A 158 14.44 9.40 3.80
N ALA A 159 14.24 9.59 5.11
CA ALA A 159 13.07 10.31 5.62
C ALA A 159 12.96 11.73 5.06
N LYS A 160 14.07 12.48 4.98
CA LYS A 160 14.07 13.83 4.35
C LYS A 160 13.73 13.80 2.87
N GLY A 161 14.17 12.78 2.13
CA GLY A 161 13.78 12.58 0.73
C GLY A 161 12.30 12.25 0.59
N LEU A 162 11.79 11.35 1.43
CA LEU A 162 10.37 10.96 1.47
C LEU A 162 9.46 12.14 1.80
N GLU A 163 9.89 12.97 2.75
CA GLU A 163 9.22 14.21 3.10
C GLU A 163 9.07 15.13 1.88
N GLN A 164 10.14 15.29 1.10
CA GLN A 164 10.17 16.10 -0.13
C GLN A 164 9.30 15.55 -1.28
N VAL A 165 8.86 14.30 -1.22
CA VAL A 165 7.86 13.74 -2.16
C VAL A 165 6.44 13.66 -1.56
N GLY A 166 6.24 14.28 -0.39
CA GLY A 166 4.96 14.30 0.33
C GLY A 166 4.64 13.02 1.11
N ASN A 167 5.56 12.06 1.18
CA ASN A 167 5.36 10.79 1.87
C ASN A 167 5.69 10.91 3.36
N ILE A 168 4.88 11.72 4.05
CA ILE A 168 5.11 12.09 5.45
C ILE A 168 4.99 10.87 6.37
N ALA A 169 4.04 9.96 6.12
CA ALA A 169 3.87 8.75 6.93
C ALA A 169 5.13 7.88 6.91
N MET A 170 5.68 7.60 5.73
CA MET A 170 6.90 6.79 5.61
C MET A 170 8.12 7.53 6.20
N ALA A 171 8.22 8.85 5.97
CA ALA A 171 9.27 9.66 6.57
C ALA A 171 9.22 9.60 8.12
N PHE A 172 8.02 9.72 8.70
CA PHE A 172 7.81 9.60 10.13
C PHE A 172 8.18 8.21 10.65
N SER A 173 7.73 7.13 10.00
CA SER A 173 8.09 5.75 10.37
C SER A 173 9.61 5.55 10.42
N PHE A 174 10.33 6.01 9.39
CA PHE A 174 11.79 5.90 9.36
C PHE A 174 12.46 6.71 10.48
N LEU A 175 12.01 7.94 10.74
CA LEU A 175 12.58 8.74 11.83
C LEU A 175 12.27 8.15 13.21
N SER A 176 11.05 7.67 13.44
CA SER A 176 10.65 7.01 14.69
C SER A 176 11.46 5.74 14.93
N PHE A 177 11.62 4.90 13.90
CA PHE A 177 12.51 3.74 13.95
C PHE A 177 13.95 4.14 14.28
N SER A 178 14.42 5.25 13.71
CA SER A 178 15.76 5.78 14.00
C SER A 178 15.95 6.28 15.42
N ALA A 179 14.97 6.97 15.96
CA ALA A 179 15.01 7.44 17.34
C ALA A 179 15.01 6.27 18.31
N PHE A 180 14.15 5.28 18.08
CA PHE A 180 14.05 4.09 18.92
C PHE A 180 15.33 3.26 18.89
N GLY A 181 15.84 2.93 17.70
CA GLY A 181 17.06 2.14 17.58
C GLY A 181 18.31 2.87 18.07
N TRP A 182 18.36 4.22 17.99
CA TRP A 182 19.42 5.01 18.61
C TRP A 182 19.36 4.95 20.15
N ALA A 183 18.15 5.06 20.73
CA ALA A 183 17.96 4.98 22.18
C ALA A 183 18.33 3.59 22.73
N GLN A 184 17.89 2.51 22.06
CA GLN A 184 18.22 1.15 22.46
C GLN A 184 19.70 0.82 22.34
N ALA A 185 20.40 1.41 21.37
CA ALA A 185 21.81 1.09 21.15
C ALA A 185 22.70 1.45 22.35
N GLY A 186 22.31 2.40 23.23
CA GLY A 186 23.07 2.79 24.43
C GLY A 186 24.48 3.34 24.20
N ILE A 187 25.02 3.21 22.98
CA ILE A 187 26.41 3.39 22.59
C ILE A 187 26.65 4.77 21.95
N LEU A 188 25.60 5.43 21.43
CA LEU A 188 25.75 6.59 20.54
C LEU A 188 25.50 7.96 21.21
N GLY A 189 25.36 8.00 22.54
CA GLY A 189 25.03 9.23 23.25
C GLY A 189 23.61 9.74 22.94
N PRO A 190 23.24 10.95 23.41
CA PRO A 190 21.92 11.51 23.14
C PRO A 190 21.68 11.68 21.63
N LEU A 191 20.45 11.42 21.19
CA LEU A 191 20.02 11.74 19.82
C LEU A 191 20.38 13.20 19.50
N PRO A 192 20.95 13.49 18.31
CA PRO A 192 21.14 14.86 17.87
C PRO A 192 19.83 15.66 18.03
N SER A 193 19.91 16.85 18.62
CA SER A 193 18.72 17.68 18.90
C SER A 193 17.88 17.95 17.64
N GLU A 194 18.55 18.07 16.49
CA GLU A 194 17.93 18.16 15.18
C GLU A 194 17.00 16.96 14.87
N HIS A 195 17.42 15.72 15.17
CA HIS A 195 16.60 14.53 14.93
C HIS A 195 15.37 14.49 15.81
N VAL A 196 15.52 14.84 17.10
CA VAL A 196 14.38 14.91 18.02
C VAL A 196 13.39 15.98 17.55
N SER A 197 13.88 17.11 17.05
CA SER A 197 13.03 18.15 16.48
C SER A 197 12.33 17.71 15.20
N ASP A 198 13.02 16.97 14.32
CA ASP A 198 12.44 16.42 13.09
C ASP A 198 11.35 15.37 13.39
N VAL A 199 11.59 14.46 14.34
CA VAL A 199 10.58 13.47 14.79
C VAL A 199 9.36 14.17 15.35
N ARG A 200 9.54 15.14 16.27
CA ARG A 200 8.41 15.90 16.86
C ARG A 200 7.66 16.71 15.81
N ARG A 201 8.38 17.29 14.85
CA ARG A 201 7.78 18.06 13.75
C ARG A 201 6.97 17.16 12.84
N LEU A 202 7.49 16.00 12.44
CA LEU A 202 6.76 15.04 11.60
C LEU A 202 5.60 14.38 12.35
N SER A 203 5.76 14.05 13.63
CA SER A 203 4.66 13.51 14.45
C SER A 203 3.51 14.51 14.60
N ALA A 204 3.84 15.80 14.73
CA ALA A 204 2.84 16.87 14.77
C ALA A 204 2.22 17.13 13.38
N SER A 205 2.96 16.81 12.31
CA SER A 205 2.57 16.99 10.92
C SER A 205 2.13 15.68 10.28
N ALA A 206 1.48 14.77 11.03
CA ALA A 206 1.04 13.46 10.53
C ALA A 206 0.31 13.55 9.15
N TYR A 207 -0.24 14.73 8.84
CA TYR A 207 -0.71 15.12 7.52
C TYR A 207 0.04 16.36 7.03
N PRO A 208 0.50 16.37 5.76
CA PRO A 208 1.09 17.57 5.19
C PRO A 208 0.02 18.65 5.10
N SER A 209 0.13 19.65 5.98
CA SER A 209 -0.68 20.84 5.90
C SER A 209 -0.28 21.66 4.67
N LYS A 210 -1.13 22.61 4.26
CA LYS A 210 -0.79 23.55 3.17
C LYS A 210 0.52 24.28 3.46
N GLU A 211 0.75 24.63 4.72
CA GLU A 211 1.97 25.30 5.19
C GLU A 211 3.19 24.37 5.08
N HIS A 212 3.05 23.09 5.43
CA HIS A 212 4.12 22.11 5.32
C HIS A 212 4.62 21.96 3.87
N LEU A 213 3.69 21.97 2.91
CA LEU A 213 4.01 21.79 1.50
C LEU A 213 4.45 23.08 0.81
N ALA A 214 3.97 24.24 1.26
CA ALA A 214 4.39 25.54 0.72
C ALA A 214 5.90 25.79 0.92
N VAL A 215 6.50 25.18 1.93
CA VAL A 215 7.93 25.34 2.26
C VAL A 215 8.81 24.35 1.47
N GLN A 216 8.24 23.30 0.88
CA GLN A 216 9.01 22.23 0.25
C GLN A 216 9.05 22.32 -1.28
N LYS A 217 10.23 22.04 -1.84
CA LYS A 217 10.43 21.88 -3.27
C LYS A 217 9.99 20.47 -3.69
N LEU A 218 8.68 20.28 -3.79
CA LEU A 218 8.08 18.99 -4.09
C LEU A 218 8.39 18.51 -5.52
N ASP A 219 8.67 17.21 -5.67
CA ASP A 219 8.67 16.56 -6.98
C ASP A 219 7.23 16.29 -7.44
N TRP A 220 6.65 17.27 -8.15
CA TRP A 220 5.27 17.19 -8.67
C TRP A 220 5.02 16.01 -9.62
N SER A 221 6.05 15.35 -10.15
CA SER A 221 5.85 14.15 -10.97
C SER A 221 5.40 12.93 -10.15
N LEU A 222 5.67 12.95 -8.84
CA LEU A 222 5.33 11.92 -7.86
C LEU A 222 4.12 12.31 -7.01
N ILE A 223 3.45 13.41 -7.36
CA ILE A 223 2.27 13.92 -6.66
C ILE A 223 1.10 13.99 -7.63
N LYS A 224 -0.06 13.53 -7.18
CA LYS A 224 -1.34 13.72 -7.84
C LYS A 224 -2.15 14.74 -7.07
N ILE A 225 -2.75 15.71 -7.75
CA ILE A 225 -3.67 16.65 -7.07
C ILE A 225 -5.04 15.98 -6.96
N GLY A 226 -5.48 15.82 -5.73
CA GLY A 226 -6.81 15.43 -5.33
C GLY A 226 -7.56 16.58 -4.66
N ARG A 227 -8.88 16.43 -4.56
CA ARG A 227 -9.71 17.25 -3.69
C ARG A 227 -10.65 16.32 -2.94
N TRP A 228 -10.53 16.31 -1.62
CA TRP A 228 -11.55 15.77 -0.76
C TRP A 228 -12.67 16.79 -0.57
N LYS A 229 -13.90 16.31 -0.55
CA LYS A 229 -15.09 17.09 -0.22
C LYS A 229 -15.94 16.27 0.72
N LYS A 230 -16.13 16.74 1.95
CA LYS A 230 -17.12 16.16 2.85
C LYS A 230 -18.52 16.45 2.30
N HIS A 231 -19.35 15.42 2.19
CA HIS A 231 -20.78 15.61 1.95
C HIS A 231 -21.46 15.69 3.30
N GLU A 232 -22.11 16.82 3.57
CA GLU A 232 -23.08 16.91 4.65
C GLU A 232 -24.15 15.85 4.40
N THR A 233 -24.27 14.90 5.32
CA THR A 233 -25.38 13.96 5.27
C THR A 233 -26.68 14.70 5.36
N LEU A 234 -27.57 14.38 4.43
CA LEU A 234 -28.92 14.89 4.38
C LEU A 234 -29.67 14.48 5.65
N ASP A 235 -30.46 15.42 6.16
CA ASP A 235 -31.31 15.35 7.35
C ASP A 235 -31.24 14.02 8.11
N ALA A 236 -30.51 14.06 9.22
CA ALA A 236 -30.28 12.98 10.17
C ALA A 236 -31.55 12.53 10.92
N THR A 237 -32.71 12.48 10.28
CA THR A 237 -33.89 11.81 10.82
C THR A 237 -33.67 10.29 10.68
N TRP A 238 -32.95 9.76 11.68
CA TRP A 238 -32.51 8.42 12.05
C TRP A 238 -33.10 7.14 11.42
N ASP A 239 -34.24 7.16 10.72
CA ASP A 239 -34.85 5.95 10.17
C ASP A 239 -34.11 5.49 8.89
N GLY A 240 -33.09 4.65 9.08
CA GLY A 240 -32.42 3.92 7.99
C GLY A 240 -30.93 4.20 7.81
N MET A 241 -30.34 5.10 8.61
CA MET A 241 -28.90 5.28 8.66
C MET A 241 -28.24 4.06 9.31
N PRO A 242 -27.15 3.53 8.74
CA PRO A 242 -26.42 2.45 9.40
C PRO A 242 -25.73 2.94 10.67
N GLU A 243 -25.65 2.06 11.67
CA GLU A 243 -24.78 2.24 12.84
C GLU A 243 -23.33 2.45 12.39
N SER A 244 -22.43 2.85 13.30
CA SER A 244 -21.00 2.81 12.97
C SER A 244 -20.59 1.35 12.71
N LEU A 245 -20.02 1.12 11.53
CA LEU A 245 -19.51 -0.18 11.12
C LEU A 245 -18.07 -0.03 10.64
N HIS A 246 -17.25 -1.03 10.92
CA HIS A 246 -15.93 -1.22 10.33
C HIS A 246 -15.84 -2.60 9.67
N GLY A 247 -14.93 -2.75 8.70
CA GLY A 247 -14.79 -4.00 7.94
C GLY A 247 -16.05 -4.37 7.15
N PHE A 248 -16.92 -3.40 6.89
CA PHE A 248 -18.05 -3.55 5.99
C PHE A 248 -17.54 -3.44 4.55
N SER A 249 -18.45 -3.77 3.67
CA SER A 249 -18.18 -3.84 2.25
C SER A 249 -19.18 -3.02 1.48
N ALA A 250 -18.77 -2.55 0.32
CA ALA A 250 -19.64 -1.69 -0.45
C ALA A 250 -19.56 -1.92 -1.95
N GLY A 251 -20.69 -1.75 -2.62
CA GLY A 251 -20.79 -1.79 -4.07
C GLY A 251 -21.71 -0.70 -4.57
N ILE A 252 -21.50 -0.27 -5.81
CA ILE A 252 -22.36 0.71 -6.47
C ILE A 252 -23.22 0.04 -7.53
N PHE A 253 -24.52 0.32 -7.49
CA PHE A 253 -25.46 -0.14 -8.50
C PHE A 253 -26.62 0.83 -8.63
N ASN A 254 -27.00 1.14 -9.88
CA ASN A 254 -28.14 1.99 -10.21
C ASN A 254 -28.19 3.31 -9.41
N GLY A 255 -27.05 4.01 -9.32
CA GLY A 255 -26.95 5.29 -8.60
C GLY A 255 -27.04 5.17 -7.08
N SER A 256 -26.95 3.97 -6.50
CA SER A 256 -26.93 3.74 -5.06
C SER A 256 -25.67 3.00 -4.63
N VAL A 257 -25.12 3.35 -3.48
CA VAL A 257 -24.08 2.58 -2.81
C VAL A 257 -24.71 1.65 -1.80
N TYR A 258 -24.51 0.35 -1.96
CA TYR A 258 -24.95 -0.68 -1.04
C TYR A 258 -23.83 -1.00 -0.06
N LEU A 259 -24.14 -1.02 1.23
CA LEU A 259 -23.26 -1.47 2.30
C LEU A 259 -23.73 -2.83 2.82
N VAL A 260 -22.80 -3.76 2.94
CA VAL A 260 -23.06 -5.15 3.36
C VAL A 260 -22.04 -5.56 4.41
N GLY A 261 -22.50 -6.22 5.47
CA GLY A 261 -21.64 -6.77 6.51
C GLY A 261 -21.01 -5.69 7.40
N GLY A 262 -19.80 -6.00 7.90
CA GLY A 262 -19.10 -5.19 8.88
C GLY A 262 -19.58 -5.38 10.30
N ARG A 263 -18.77 -4.91 11.24
CA ARG A 263 -19.01 -5.05 12.67
C ARG A 263 -19.16 -3.69 13.32
N ASN A 264 -19.99 -3.65 14.34
CA ASN A 264 -20.04 -2.55 15.28
C ASN A 264 -19.08 -2.89 16.44
N TYR A 265 -18.22 -1.96 16.84
CA TYR A 265 -17.21 -2.23 17.87
C TYR A 265 -17.84 -2.56 19.24
N GLN A 266 -18.98 -1.92 19.55
CA GLN A 266 -19.68 -2.12 20.82
C GLN A 266 -20.32 -3.51 20.92
N SER A 267 -20.86 -4.03 19.80
CA SER A 267 -21.49 -5.35 19.80
C SER A 267 -20.52 -6.47 19.47
N ASN A 268 -19.45 -6.17 18.72
CA ASN A 268 -18.51 -7.13 18.14
C ASN A 268 -19.17 -8.20 17.24
N TYR A 269 -20.41 -7.98 16.78
CA TYR A 269 -21.12 -8.90 15.88
C TYR A 269 -21.21 -8.31 14.49
N ALA A 270 -20.92 -9.12 13.47
CA ALA A 270 -21.20 -8.74 12.10
C ALA A 270 -22.71 -8.69 11.86
N ARG A 271 -23.16 -7.67 11.15
CA ARG A 271 -24.58 -7.47 10.84
C ARG A 271 -24.93 -8.08 9.49
N ASP A 272 -26.09 -8.71 9.41
CA ASP A 272 -26.71 -9.16 8.15
C ASP A 272 -27.53 -8.06 7.45
N SER A 273 -27.60 -6.88 8.08
CA SER A 273 -28.33 -5.74 7.56
C SER A 273 -27.60 -5.16 6.35
N VAL A 274 -28.35 -4.89 5.30
CA VAL A 274 -27.87 -4.20 4.12
C VAL A 274 -28.42 -2.79 4.13
N TYR A 275 -27.58 -1.82 3.80
CA TYR A 275 -27.96 -0.42 3.70
C TYR A 275 -27.71 0.08 2.28
N ALA A 276 -28.49 1.04 1.82
CA ALA A 276 -28.31 1.67 0.52
C ALA A 276 -28.30 3.18 0.68
N LEU A 277 -27.26 3.85 0.20
CA LEU A 277 -27.16 5.29 0.04
C LEU A 277 -27.49 5.65 -1.41
N ASN A 278 -28.64 6.26 -1.65
CA ASN A 278 -28.98 6.76 -2.96
C ASN A 278 -28.19 8.05 -3.23
N LEU A 279 -27.37 8.08 -4.28
CA LEU A 279 -26.45 9.19 -4.53
C LEU A 279 -27.14 10.44 -5.10
N VAL A 280 -28.33 10.29 -5.68
CA VAL A 280 -29.07 11.43 -6.25
C VAL A 280 -29.68 12.26 -5.14
N ASN A 281 -30.40 11.61 -4.22
CA ASN A 281 -31.08 12.26 -3.11
C ASN A 281 -30.34 12.15 -1.79
N LYS A 282 -29.08 11.67 -1.80
CA LYS A 282 -28.14 11.37 -0.68
C LYS A 282 -28.79 10.80 0.59
N ALA A 283 -29.83 10.00 0.44
CA ALA A 283 -30.58 9.42 1.55
C ALA A 283 -30.16 7.96 1.77
N TRP A 284 -29.97 7.61 3.04
CA TRP A 284 -29.82 6.23 3.46
C TRP A 284 -31.19 5.54 3.54
N ARG A 285 -31.21 4.25 3.24
CA ARG A 285 -32.26 3.35 3.70
C ARG A 285 -31.68 2.03 4.15
N LYS A 286 -32.33 1.40 5.12
CA LYS A 286 -32.14 -0.02 5.39
C LYS A 286 -32.88 -0.81 4.30
N VAL A 287 -32.18 -1.74 3.67
CA VAL A 287 -32.74 -2.60 2.63
C VAL A 287 -33.56 -3.71 3.29
N ASP A 288 -34.78 -3.93 2.81
CA ASP A 288 -35.60 -5.06 3.25
C ASP A 288 -35.17 -6.32 2.51
N VAL A 289 -34.20 -7.03 3.09
CA VAL A 289 -33.50 -8.09 2.39
C VAL A 289 -34.28 -9.39 2.40
N LYS A 290 -34.52 -9.95 1.22
CA LYS A 290 -35.14 -11.28 1.07
C LYS A 290 -34.08 -12.35 1.26
N ARG A 291 -34.24 -13.18 2.30
CA ARG A 291 -33.25 -14.23 2.65
C ARG A 291 -33.44 -15.56 1.95
N GLN A 292 -34.58 -15.84 1.31
CA GLN A 292 -34.85 -17.10 0.56
C GLN A 292 -34.32 -18.41 1.23
N GLY A 293 -34.33 -18.51 2.57
CA GLY A 293 -33.79 -19.68 3.29
C GLY A 293 -32.26 -19.80 3.35
N VAL A 294 -31.52 -18.75 2.98
CA VAL A 294 -30.06 -18.68 3.07
C VAL A 294 -29.65 -18.47 4.52
N ASP A 295 -28.83 -19.41 5.02
CA ASP A 295 -28.16 -19.27 6.31
C ASP A 295 -26.93 -18.35 6.19
N LEU A 296 -27.05 -17.13 6.72
CA LEU A 296 -26.00 -16.11 6.72
C LEU A 296 -25.03 -16.23 7.91
N SER A 297 -25.14 -17.27 8.74
CA SER A 297 -24.27 -17.50 9.90
C SER A 297 -22.78 -17.41 9.57
N GLY A 298 -22.40 -17.85 8.36
CA GLY A 298 -21.02 -17.79 7.88
C GLY A 298 -20.49 -16.38 7.61
N ILE A 299 -21.34 -15.35 7.47
CA ILE A 299 -20.94 -13.95 7.26
C ILE A 299 -21.38 -13.01 8.40
N THR A 300 -22.14 -13.51 9.37
CA THR A 300 -22.57 -12.76 10.58
C THR A 300 -21.67 -13.04 11.79
N GLY A 301 -20.54 -13.72 11.58
CA GLY A 301 -19.59 -14.04 12.63
C GLY A 301 -18.77 -12.83 13.12
N PRO A 302 -17.94 -13.02 14.15
CA PRO A 302 -17.05 -11.99 14.67
C PRO A 302 -15.82 -11.83 13.77
N ASN A 303 -15.93 -12.05 12.45
CA ASN A 303 -14.81 -12.13 11.50
C ASN A 303 -15.12 -11.18 10.32
N PRO A 304 -14.21 -10.31 9.85
CA PRO A 304 -14.52 -9.33 8.84
C PRO A 304 -14.68 -10.08 7.52
N VAL A 305 -15.79 -9.83 6.82
CA VAL A 305 -16.08 -10.52 5.57
C VAL A 305 -15.34 -9.78 4.47
N CYS A 306 -14.50 -10.51 3.74
CA CYS A 306 -13.87 -10.00 2.53
C CYS A 306 -14.96 -9.91 1.46
N THR A 307 -14.95 -8.86 0.65
CA THR A 307 -15.90 -8.74 -0.45
C THR A 307 -15.29 -8.21 -1.72
N CYS A 308 -16.03 -8.41 -2.80
CA CYS A 308 -15.78 -7.77 -4.07
C CYS A 308 -17.10 -7.51 -4.79
N VAL A 309 -17.13 -6.52 -5.66
CA VAL A 309 -18.29 -6.25 -6.51
C VAL A 309 -18.08 -6.97 -7.84
N TRP A 310 -19.10 -7.71 -8.28
CA TRP A 310 -19.14 -8.32 -9.59
C TRP A 310 -20.48 -8.01 -10.26
N ARG A 311 -20.45 -7.18 -11.31
CA ARG A 311 -21.66 -6.73 -12.02
C ARG A 311 -22.65 -6.09 -11.04
N SER A 312 -23.87 -6.62 -10.96
CA SER A 312 -24.93 -6.17 -10.04
C SER A 312 -24.92 -6.91 -8.70
N THR A 313 -23.83 -7.59 -8.34
CA THR A 313 -23.76 -8.41 -7.13
C THR A 313 -22.58 -8.02 -6.25
N ILE A 314 -22.76 -8.17 -4.94
CA ILE A 314 -21.69 -8.11 -3.94
C ILE A 314 -21.39 -9.55 -3.54
N LEU A 315 -20.15 -9.96 -3.77
CA LEU A 315 -19.63 -11.27 -3.39
C LEU A 315 -19.03 -11.15 -1.99
N CYS A 316 -19.41 -12.05 -1.10
CA CYS A 316 -18.96 -12.10 0.28
C CYS A 316 -18.31 -13.46 0.55
N TYR A 317 -17.09 -13.41 1.09
CA TYR A 317 -16.33 -14.59 1.45
C TYR A 317 -15.77 -14.45 2.86
N SER A 318 -15.93 -15.52 3.65
CA SER A 318 -15.52 -15.57 5.04
C SER A 318 -14.58 -16.74 5.35
N GLY A 319 -13.95 -17.33 4.31
CA GLY A 319 -13.06 -18.48 4.50
C GLY A 319 -13.80 -19.80 4.63
N GLY A 320 -14.98 -19.97 4.02
CA GLY A 320 -15.73 -21.24 3.99
C GLY A 320 -15.93 -21.81 2.58
N CYS A 321 -16.62 -22.94 2.45
CA CYS A 321 -16.97 -23.57 1.15
C CYS A 321 -18.07 -22.80 0.38
N SER A 322 -18.38 -21.59 0.80
CA SER A 322 -19.56 -20.84 0.40
C SER A 322 -19.14 -19.45 -0.05
N VAL A 323 -19.64 -19.04 -1.20
CA VAL A 323 -19.63 -17.64 -1.62
C VAL A 323 -21.05 -17.11 -1.42
N TYR A 324 -21.18 -16.11 -0.58
CA TYR A 324 -22.44 -15.42 -0.33
C TYR A 324 -22.59 -14.32 -1.36
N ILE A 325 -23.78 -14.22 -1.97
CA ILE A 325 -24.01 -13.30 -3.08
C ILE A 325 -25.22 -12.46 -2.73
N PHE A 326 -25.01 -11.16 -2.57
CA PHE A 326 -26.09 -10.19 -2.48
C PHE A 326 -26.34 -9.58 -3.87
N ASP A 327 -27.49 -9.87 -4.46
CA ASP A 327 -27.89 -9.26 -5.73
C ASP A 327 -28.57 -7.91 -5.47
N MET A 328 -27.92 -6.83 -5.92
CA MET A 328 -28.39 -5.46 -5.74
C MET A 328 -29.63 -5.14 -6.61
N THR A 329 -29.94 -5.98 -7.61
CA THR A 329 -31.14 -5.80 -8.45
C THR A 329 -32.38 -6.34 -7.77
N SER A 330 -32.28 -7.56 -7.23
CA SER A 330 -33.39 -8.23 -6.54
C SER A 330 -33.44 -7.97 -5.04
N GLU A 331 -32.39 -7.34 -4.50
CA GLU A 331 -32.17 -7.08 -3.06
C GLU A 331 -32.31 -8.34 -2.21
N SER A 332 -31.71 -9.43 -2.71
CA SER A 332 -31.82 -10.75 -2.12
C SER A 332 -30.47 -11.41 -1.93
N TRP A 333 -30.40 -12.23 -0.89
CA TRP A 333 -29.26 -13.11 -0.66
C TRP A 333 -29.44 -14.43 -1.39
N SER A 334 -28.34 -14.90 -1.96
CA SER A 334 -28.15 -16.29 -2.36
C SER A 334 -26.82 -16.79 -1.81
N VAL A 335 -26.66 -18.11 -1.75
CA VAL A 335 -25.39 -18.74 -1.37
C VAL A 335 -25.03 -19.76 -2.43
N ARG A 336 -23.80 -19.67 -2.93
CA ARG A 336 -23.22 -20.72 -3.76
C ARG A 336 -22.35 -21.58 -2.88
N ARG A 337 -22.86 -22.76 -2.53
CA ARG A 337 -22.03 -23.81 -1.94
C ARG A 337 -21.24 -24.44 -3.04
N THR A 338 -19.93 -24.34 -2.95
CA THR A 338 -19.01 -24.81 -3.97
C THR A 338 -18.34 -26.08 -3.45
N PRO A 339 -18.93 -27.26 -3.70
CA PRO A 339 -18.23 -28.48 -3.39
C PRO A 339 -16.95 -28.51 -4.23
N TRP A 340 -15.81 -28.69 -3.59
CA TRP A 340 -14.59 -28.98 -4.32
C TRP A 340 -14.79 -30.27 -5.13
N SER A 341 -14.41 -30.27 -6.41
CA SER A 341 -14.56 -31.45 -7.25
C SER A 341 -13.85 -32.65 -6.60
N ARG A 342 -14.51 -33.82 -6.58
CA ARG A 342 -13.95 -35.04 -5.94
C ARG A 342 -12.58 -35.43 -6.50
N SER A 343 -12.30 -35.09 -7.76
CA SER A 343 -10.99 -35.27 -8.41
C SER A 343 -9.88 -34.42 -7.79
N PHE A 344 -10.24 -33.32 -7.11
CA PHE A 344 -9.29 -32.46 -6.40
C PHE A 344 -9.07 -32.96 -4.96
N GLN A 345 -10.14 -33.39 -4.27
CA GLN A 345 -10.03 -33.94 -2.90
C GLN A 345 -9.10 -35.15 -2.80
N SER A 346 -9.04 -36.02 -3.81
CA SER A 346 -8.16 -37.20 -3.79
C SER A 346 -6.67 -36.88 -3.89
N LYS A 347 -6.30 -35.68 -4.38
CA LYS A 347 -4.90 -35.22 -4.46
C LYS A 347 -4.48 -34.35 -3.29
N LEU A 348 -5.44 -33.84 -2.51
CA LEU A 348 -5.16 -33.12 -1.28
C LEU A 348 -5.37 -34.06 -0.09
N SER A 349 -4.28 -34.52 0.51
CA SER A 349 -4.31 -35.29 1.76
C SER A 349 -4.88 -34.53 2.97
N ARG A 350 -5.34 -33.27 2.79
CA ARG A 350 -5.96 -32.45 3.82
C ARG A 350 -7.38 -32.10 3.41
N ALA A 351 -8.30 -32.26 4.38
CA ALA A 351 -9.63 -31.68 4.37
C ALA A 351 -9.56 -30.18 4.00
N TRP A 352 -10.70 -29.62 3.57
CA TRP A 352 -10.89 -28.23 3.16
C TRP A 352 -9.89 -27.26 3.79
N LEU A 353 -9.25 -26.36 3.03
CA LEU A 353 -8.03 -25.63 3.46
C LEU A 353 -8.17 -24.88 4.81
N HIS A 354 -9.39 -24.49 5.20
CA HIS A 354 -9.71 -24.02 6.55
C HIS A 354 -10.92 -24.78 7.11
N PRO A 355 -10.82 -26.09 7.38
CA PRO A 355 -11.99 -26.94 7.56
C PRO A 355 -12.77 -26.60 8.83
N LYS A 356 -12.23 -25.70 9.65
CA LYS A 356 -12.75 -25.26 10.95
C LYS A 356 -12.62 -23.75 11.18
N GLY A 357 -12.16 -22.96 10.22
CA GLY A 357 -11.74 -21.57 10.49
C GLY A 357 -12.26 -20.58 9.46
N LEU A 358 -12.81 -19.48 9.95
CA LEU A 358 -13.10 -18.29 9.16
C LEU A 358 -11.77 -17.59 8.85
N ALA A 359 -11.55 -17.21 7.59
CA ALA A 359 -10.36 -16.47 7.17
C ALA A 359 -10.64 -14.96 7.35
N GLU A 360 -10.03 -14.35 8.35
CA GLU A 360 -10.17 -12.91 8.60
C GLU A 360 -9.22 -12.10 7.73
N GLY A 361 -9.68 -10.99 7.17
CA GLY A 361 -8.79 -10.04 6.49
C GLY A 361 -8.09 -10.61 5.25
N CYS A 362 -8.68 -11.60 4.58
CA CYS A 362 -8.30 -11.92 3.21
C CYS A 362 -8.52 -10.71 2.28
N ALA A 363 -7.87 -10.71 1.13
CA ALA A 363 -8.16 -9.74 0.07
C ALA A 363 -8.84 -10.42 -1.11
N MET A 364 -9.77 -9.72 -1.75
CA MET A 364 -10.53 -10.20 -2.89
C MET A 364 -10.44 -9.23 -4.06
N ALA A 365 -10.40 -9.78 -5.28
CA ALA A 365 -10.49 -9.02 -6.52
C ALA A 365 -11.19 -9.88 -7.57
N VAL A 366 -11.92 -9.24 -8.49
CA VAL A 366 -12.56 -9.93 -9.61
C VAL A 366 -11.90 -9.48 -10.91
N TRP A 367 -11.55 -10.43 -11.77
CA TRP A 367 -11.04 -10.20 -13.12
C TRP A 367 -11.61 -11.24 -14.08
N GLU A 368 -12.17 -10.80 -15.21
CA GLU A 368 -12.74 -11.68 -16.25
C GLU A 368 -13.68 -12.77 -15.71
N ASP A 369 -14.63 -12.40 -14.86
CA ASP A 369 -15.59 -13.32 -14.21
C ASP A 369 -14.95 -14.38 -13.30
N VAL A 370 -13.70 -14.19 -12.88
CA VAL A 370 -13.02 -15.01 -11.88
C VAL A 370 -12.82 -14.19 -10.61
N LEU A 371 -13.29 -14.73 -9.48
CA LEU A 371 -13.02 -14.19 -8.15
C LEU A 371 -11.69 -14.74 -7.63
N TYR A 372 -10.76 -13.86 -7.33
CA TYR A 372 -9.48 -14.19 -6.73
C TYR A 372 -9.48 -13.87 -5.24
N ILE A 373 -8.86 -14.74 -4.45
CA ILE A 373 -8.78 -14.59 -2.98
C ILE A 373 -7.35 -14.88 -2.55
N HIS A 374 -6.75 -13.96 -1.81
CA HIS A 374 -5.39 -14.10 -1.30
C HIS A 374 -5.35 -13.92 0.23
N GLY A 375 -4.54 -14.77 0.86
CA GLY A 375 -4.16 -14.70 2.26
C GLY A 375 -5.32 -14.71 3.26
N GLY A 376 -5.19 -13.91 4.31
CA GLY A 376 -6.07 -13.90 5.47
C GLY A 376 -5.51 -14.67 6.66
N ARG A 377 -6.11 -14.44 7.83
CA ARG A 377 -5.72 -15.02 9.11
C ARG A 377 -6.68 -16.14 9.48
N LEU A 378 -6.13 -17.31 9.76
CA LEU A 378 -6.93 -18.45 10.22
C LEU A 378 -6.93 -18.53 11.73
N ALA A 379 -8.12 -18.48 12.32
CA ALA A 379 -8.33 -18.91 13.69
C ALA A 379 -8.28 -20.45 13.76
N ALA A 380 -7.09 -21.03 13.92
CA ALA A 380 -6.94 -22.45 14.22
C ALA A 380 -6.96 -22.67 15.74
N PRO A 381 -7.90 -23.46 16.30
CA PRO A 381 -8.00 -23.67 17.74
C PRO A 381 -6.77 -24.29 18.40
N ASP A 382 -5.96 -25.00 17.63
CA ASP A 382 -4.83 -25.84 18.08
C ASP A 382 -3.45 -25.27 17.72
N MET A 383 -3.36 -24.50 16.64
CA MET A 383 -2.08 -24.00 16.09
C MET A 383 -1.88 -22.50 16.33
N GLY A 384 -2.84 -21.85 16.96
CA GLY A 384 -2.89 -20.40 17.05
C GLY A 384 -3.25 -19.75 15.71
N PRO A 385 -3.42 -18.43 15.71
CA PRO A 385 -3.65 -17.69 14.48
C PRO A 385 -2.49 -17.88 13.50
N THR A 386 -2.81 -18.17 12.24
CA THR A 386 -1.79 -18.28 11.19
C THR A 386 -2.19 -17.50 9.96
N ASP A 387 -1.30 -16.61 9.53
CA ASP A 387 -1.45 -15.86 8.30
C ASP A 387 -1.14 -16.72 7.07
N GLN A 388 -2.01 -16.63 6.07
CA GLN A 388 -1.93 -17.43 4.85
C GLN A 388 -1.37 -16.59 3.70
N SER A 389 -0.68 -17.25 2.76
CA SER A 389 -0.19 -16.67 1.50
C SER A 389 -0.72 -17.42 0.27
N ASP A 390 -1.70 -18.29 0.46
CA ASP A 390 -2.33 -19.01 -0.63
C ASP A 390 -3.14 -18.05 -1.53
N LEU A 391 -3.18 -18.35 -2.83
CA LEU A 391 -3.98 -17.65 -3.83
C LEU A 391 -4.94 -18.62 -4.52
N PHE A 392 -6.23 -18.30 -4.43
CA PHE A 392 -7.31 -19.06 -5.02
C PHE A 392 -7.99 -18.27 -6.13
N ALA A 393 -8.56 -19.00 -7.08
CA ALA A 393 -9.44 -18.49 -8.11
C ALA A 393 -10.75 -19.28 -8.09
N TYR A 394 -11.87 -18.58 -8.19
CA TYR A 394 -13.21 -19.14 -8.31
C TYR A 394 -13.86 -18.62 -9.58
N ASP A 395 -14.06 -19.51 -10.55
CA ASP A 395 -14.76 -19.19 -11.79
C ASP A 395 -16.25 -18.97 -11.47
N LEU A 396 -16.75 -17.74 -11.60
CA LEU A 396 -18.12 -17.37 -11.24
C LEU A 396 -19.16 -17.90 -12.23
N VAL A 397 -18.73 -18.37 -13.41
CA VAL A 397 -19.60 -18.93 -14.45
C VAL A 397 -19.66 -20.44 -14.32
N ARG A 398 -18.51 -21.11 -14.19
CA ARG A 398 -18.42 -22.57 -14.04
C ARG A 398 -18.65 -23.06 -12.62
N GLU A 399 -18.57 -22.16 -11.65
CA GLU A 399 -18.68 -22.44 -10.23
C GLU A 399 -17.58 -23.40 -9.72
N GLU A 400 -16.37 -23.25 -10.27
CA GLU A 400 -15.22 -24.11 -9.98
C GLU A 400 -14.09 -23.36 -9.30
N TRP A 401 -13.51 -23.98 -8.28
CA TRP A 401 -12.30 -23.48 -7.61
C TRP A 401 -11.03 -24.02 -8.26
N LYS A 402 -10.01 -23.16 -8.30
CA LYS A 402 -8.64 -23.50 -8.67
C LYS A 402 -7.68 -22.89 -7.66
N VAL A 403 -6.70 -23.68 -7.23
CA VAL A 403 -5.54 -23.16 -6.49
C VAL A 403 -4.54 -22.68 -7.51
N LEU A 404 -4.16 -21.40 -7.42
CA LEU A 404 -3.16 -20.81 -8.31
C LEU A 404 -1.78 -20.82 -7.68
N TYR A 405 -1.73 -20.56 -6.38
CA TYR A 405 -0.50 -20.60 -5.61
C TYR A 405 -0.80 -21.15 -4.22
N ARG A 406 0.09 -22.03 -3.73
CA ARG A 406 0.10 -22.50 -2.35
C ARG A 406 1.47 -22.27 -1.77
N HIS A 407 1.51 -21.78 -0.54
CA HIS A 407 2.76 -21.68 0.18
C HIS A 407 3.27 -23.08 0.51
N GLU A 408 4.42 -23.43 -0.05
CA GLU A 408 5.15 -24.61 0.38
C GLU A 408 5.97 -24.26 1.63
N PRO A 409 5.86 -25.01 2.73
CA PRO A 409 6.65 -24.78 3.93
C PRO A 409 8.14 -24.87 3.57
N VAL A 410 8.82 -23.72 3.61
CA VAL A 410 10.28 -23.62 3.66
C VAL A 410 11.00 -24.35 2.51
N SER A 411 10.80 -23.88 1.29
CA SER A 411 11.97 -23.75 0.41
C SER A 411 12.59 -22.38 0.71
N SER A 412 13.90 -22.32 0.88
CA SER A 412 14.65 -21.13 1.32
C SER A 412 14.57 -19.92 0.39
N LYS A 413 13.64 -19.88 -0.57
CA LYS A 413 13.56 -18.92 -1.66
C LYS A 413 12.27 -18.10 -1.54
N ARG A 414 12.40 -16.85 -1.07
CA ARG A 414 11.29 -15.87 -0.98
C ARG A 414 10.93 -15.30 -2.36
N ASP A 415 10.40 -16.14 -3.24
CA ASP A 415 9.92 -15.71 -4.57
C ASP A 415 8.42 -15.34 -4.55
N ASN A 416 7.83 -15.19 -3.36
CA ASN A 416 6.40 -15.00 -3.14
C ASN A 416 6.15 -14.15 -1.91
N PRO A 417 4.98 -13.51 -1.81
CA PRO A 417 4.58 -12.80 -0.59
C PRO A 417 4.48 -13.76 0.60
N GLU A 418 4.92 -13.28 1.76
CA GLU A 418 4.66 -13.92 3.05
C GLU A 418 3.16 -13.93 3.37
N GLY A 419 2.75 -14.88 4.22
CA GLY A 419 1.37 -14.98 4.68
C GLY A 419 0.94 -13.69 5.36
N ARG A 420 -0.23 -13.16 5.00
CA ARG A 420 -0.68 -11.85 5.48
C ARG A 420 -2.19 -11.69 5.53
N HIS A 421 -2.64 -10.79 6.40
CA HIS A 421 -4.04 -10.38 6.51
C HIS A 421 -4.19 -8.85 6.52
N GLY A 422 -5.39 -8.34 6.28
CA GLY A 422 -5.68 -6.91 6.21
C GLY A 422 -4.99 -6.18 5.04
N HIS A 423 -4.51 -6.91 4.03
CA HIS A 423 -3.92 -6.31 2.83
C HIS A 423 -5.02 -5.94 1.82
N SER A 424 -4.68 -5.07 0.89
CA SER A 424 -5.56 -4.72 -0.23
C SER A 424 -5.17 -5.51 -1.48
N MET A 425 -6.15 -5.86 -2.33
CA MET A 425 -5.92 -6.50 -3.61
C MET A 425 -6.75 -5.85 -4.71
N TRP A 426 -6.21 -5.74 -5.91
CA TRP A 426 -6.95 -5.36 -7.11
C TRP A 426 -6.39 -6.09 -8.33
N ALA A 427 -7.13 -6.06 -9.44
CA ALA A 427 -6.71 -6.69 -10.68
C ALA A 427 -6.69 -5.68 -11.83
N THR A 428 -5.68 -5.77 -12.69
CA THR A 428 -5.61 -5.00 -13.94
C THR A 428 -4.65 -5.66 -14.92
N GLU A 429 -4.97 -5.58 -16.21
CA GLU A 429 -4.08 -5.99 -17.30
C GLU A 429 -3.50 -7.41 -17.14
N GLY A 430 -4.34 -8.36 -16.68
CA GLY A 430 -3.91 -9.75 -16.47
C GLY A 430 -2.99 -9.97 -15.26
N LYS A 431 -2.89 -8.99 -14.36
CA LYS A 431 -2.16 -9.09 -13.09
C LYS A 431 -3.06 -8.84 -11.90
N LEU A 432 -2.80 -9.57 -10.82
CA LEU A 432 -3.34 -9.26 -9.50
C LEU A 432 -2.27 -8.51 -8.72
N TYR A 433 -2.60 -7.39 -8.10
CA TYR A 433 -1.68 -6.67 -7.23
C TYR A 433 -2.15 -6.81 -5.79
N ILE A 434 -1.21 -7.07 -4.88
CA ILE A 434 -1.45 -7.01 -3.44
C ILE A 434 -0.59 -5.91 -2.84
N PHE A 435 -1.18 -5.14 -1.93
CA PHE A 435 -0.52 -4.05 -1.22
C PHE A 435 -0.77 -4.13 0.29
N GLY A 436 0.30 -4.03 1.09
CA GLY A 436 0.21 -3.91 2.53
C GLY A 436 -0.01 -5.24 3.26
N GLY A 437 -0.76 -5.16 4.36
CA GLY A 437 -1.12 -6.26 5.25
C GLY A 437 -0.19 -6.41 6.45
N GLN A 438 -0.72 -7.04 7.49
CA GLN A 438 0.03 -7.52 8.64
C GLN A 438 0.56 -8.93 8.33
N VAL A 439 1.76 -9.20 8.83
CA VAL A 439 2.38 -10.53 8.82
C VAL A 439 2.69 -10.88 10.25
N GLU A 440 2.05 -11.92 10.76
CA GLU A 440 2.38 -12.50 12.05
C GLU A 440 3.56 -13.45 11.91
N GLY A 441 4.74 -12.93 12.26
CA GLY A 441 5.93 -13.73 12.45
C GLY A 441 6.22 -13.92 13.92
N ARG A 442 6.42 -15.17 14.35
CA ARG A 442 7.33 -15.43 15.47
C ARG A 442 8.72 -15.08 14.99
N SER A 443 9.23 -13.90 15.32
CA SER A 443 10.65 -13.61 15.11
C SER A 443 11.46 -14.56 16.01
N PRO A 444 12.28 -15.46 15.46
CA PRO A 444 13.10 -16.37 16.26
C PRO A 444 14.14 -15.64 17.13
N SER A 445 14.42 -14.37 16.80
CA SER A 445 15.45 -13.53 17.45
C SER A 445 14.95 -12.79 18.69
N CYS A 446 13.64 -12.72 18.89
CA CYS A 446 13.04 -12.33 20.15
C CYS A 446 12.84 -13.65 20.89
N GLY A 447 13.50 -13.88 22.02
CA GLY A 447 13.49 -15.18 22.72
C GLY A 447 12.08 -15.76 22.98
N GLU A 448 12.01 -16.94 23.58
CA GLU A 448 10.77 -17.73 23.80
C GLU A 448 9.58 -16.97 24.45
N ASP A 449 9.80 -15.74 24.91
CA ASP A 449 8.77 -14.78 25.31
C ASP A 449 8.04 -14.16 24.09
N ASN A 450 7.16 -14.95 23.48
CA ASN A 450 5.82 -14.68 22.89
C ASN A 450 5.43 -13.34 22.23
N TYR A 451 6.31 -12.37 21.99
CA TYR A 451 5.90 -11.16 21.29
C TYR A 451 5.88 -11.41 19.78
N GLU A 452 4.65 -11.50 19.24
CA GLU A 452 4.38 -11.42 17.81
C GLU A 452 4.95 -10.12 17.28
N THR A 453 6.17 -10.17 16.74
CA THR A 453 6.70 -9.05 15.98
C THR A 453 5.94 -9.05 14.68
N VAL A 454 4.92 -8.20 14.59
CA VAL A 454 4.27 -7.96 13.32
C VAL A 454 5.25 -7.18 12.47
N THR A 455 5.98 -7.93 11.66
CA THR A 455 6.92 -7.33 10.74
C THR A 455 6.13 -6.93 9.53
N PHE A 456 6.03 -5.62 9.37
CA PHE A 456 5.86 -5.17 8.02
C PHE A 456 7.17 -5.52 7.28
N ARG A 457 7.20 -6.42 6.28
CA ARG A 457 8.23 -6.45 5.20
C ARG A 457 7.59 -6.76 3.83
N GLU A 458 8.17 -6.22 2.74
CA GLU A 458 7.84 -6.52 1.32
C GLU A 458 6.32 -6.60 1.02
N TYR A 459 5.72 -5.47 0.64
CA TYR A 459 4.24 -5.32 0.70
C TYR A 459 3.58 -5.09 -0.61
N PHE A 460 4.34 -4.79 -1.66
CA PHE A 460 3.79 -4.59 -2.97
C PHE A 460 4.28 -5.69 -3.89
N TRP A 461 3.33 -6.53 -4.29
CA TRP A 461 3.57 -7.68 -5.16
C TRP A 461 2.52 -7.70 -6.26
N SER A 462 2.87 -8.32 -7.38
CA SER A 462 1.91 -8.69 -8.41
C SER A 462 1.98 -10.19 -8.72
N TYR A 463 0.85 -10.80 -9.04
CA TYR A 463 0.75 -12.15 -9.57
C TYR A 463 0.37 -12.05 -11.04
N ASP A 464 1.25 -12.52 -11.92
CA ASP A 464 0.98 -12.57 -13.35
C ASP A 464 0.08 -13.78 -13.65
N LEU A 465 -1.15 -13.54 -14.11
CA LEU A 465 -2.14 -14.60 -14.35
C LEU A 465 -1.76 -15.49 -15.54
N LYS A 466 -0.96 -14.99 -16.48
CA LYS A 466 -0.52 -15.75 -17.64
C LYS A 466 0.64 -16.66 -17.25
N ASP A 467 1.65 -16.08 -16.59
CA ASP A 467 2.87 -16.80 -16.26
C ASP A 467 2.74 -17.61 -14.95
N ASN A 468 1.70 -17.33 -14.15
CA ASN A 468 1.45 -17.92 -12.83
C ASN A 468 2.60 -17.67 -11.84
N LEU A 469 3.17 -16.45 -11.88
CA LEU A 469 4.34 -16.08 -11.09
C LEU A 469 4.08 -14.83 -10.26
N TRP A 470 4.55 -14.86 -9.01
CA TRP A 470 4.66 -13.67 -8.17
C TRP A 470 5.87 -12.83 -8.60
N ASN A 471 5.68 -11.51 -8.59
CA ASN A 471 6.71 -10.50 -8.83
C ASN A 471 6.71 -9.54 -7.64
N ASN A 472 7.89 -9.29 -7.07
CA ASN A 472 8.04 -8.28 -6.03
C ASN A 472 8.12 -6.89 -6.69
N GLU A 473 7.06 -6.11 -6.56
CA GLU A 473 6.93 -4.75 -7.11
C GLU A 473 7.51 -3.68 -6.16
N SER A 474 7.91 -4.10 -4.95
CA SER A 474 8.58 -3.24 -3.95
C SER A 474 10.09 -3.12 -4.21
N CYS A 475 10.67 -3.99 -5.04
CA CYS A 475 12.13 -4.10 -5.18
C CYS A 475 12.74 -2.88 -5.90
N PHE A 476 13.39 -2.01 -5.11
CA PHE A 476 14.30 -0.96 -5.57
C PHE A 476 15.60 -1.47 -6.21
N THR A 477 15.91 -2.76 -6.06
CA THR A 477 17.23 -3.35 -6.34
C THR A 477 17.40 -3.88 -7.77
N ARG A 478 16.32 -4.04 -8.52
CA ARG A 478 16.46 -4.33 -9.96
C ARG A 478 16.57 -2.97 -10.64
N GLY A 479 17.64 -2.74 -11.38
CA GLY A 479 17.83 -1.56 -12.26
C GLY A 479 16.75 -1.34 -13.32
N ASN A 480 15.56 -1.92 -13.15
CA ASN A 480 14.31 -1.44 -13.69
C ASN A 480 14.17 0.04 -13.37
N LYS A 481 14.38 0.86 -14.40
CA LYS A 481 14.18 2.31 -14.45
C LYS A 481 12.76 2.78 -14.07
N GLY A 482 11.90 1.88 -13.59
CA GLY A 482 10.51 2.11 -13.20
C GLY A 482 10.22 1.91 -11.71
N CYS A 483 11.22 1.77 -10.83
CA CYS A 483 10.98 1.67 -9.39
C CYS A 483 10.01 2.74 -8.90
N THR A 484 9.01 2.32 -8.13
CA THR A 484 7.91 3.17 -7.66
C THR A 484 8.42 4.14 -6.59
N SER A 485 8.99 5.27 -7.01
CA SER A 485 9.73 6.19 -6.14
C SER A 485 8.88 6.93 -5.08
N ASN A 486 7.62 6.55 -4.88
CA ASN A 486 6.75 7.10 -3.84
C ASN A 486 5.76 6.06 -3.29
N LEU A 487 6.25 4.85 -3.00
CA LEU A 487 5.47 3.76 -2.40
C LEU A 487 4.84 4.23 -1.06
N PRO A 488 3.55 3.94 -0.78
CA PRO A 488 2.96 4.28 0.51
C PRO A 488 3.64 3.52 1.65
N GLU A 489 3.60 4.09 2.86
CA GLU A 489 4.04 3.38 4.07
C GLU A 489 3.29 2.05 4.23
N CYS A 490 4.00 1.06 4.75
CA CYS A 490 3.49 -0.27 5.02
C CYS A 490 2.32 -0.18 6.00
N ARG A 491 1.18 -0.74 5.59
CA ARG A 491 -0.08 -0.57 6.31
C ARG A 491 -1.02 -1.74 6.11
N ALA A 492 -1.94 -1.90 7.04
CA ALA A 492 -3.06 -2.83 6.93
C ALA A 492 -4.39 -2.09 7.03
N TYR A 493 -5.47 -2.77 6.63
CA TYR A 493 -6.84 -2.29 6.67
C TYR A 493 -7.03 -0.92 5.99
N SER A 494 -6.23 -0.64 4.96
CA SER A 494 -6.37 0.55 4.15
C SER A 494 -7.56 0.41 3.21
N ALA A 495 -8.28 1.51 3.00
CA ALA A 495 -9.34 1.54 2.01
C ALA A 495 -8.72 1.54 0.61
N LEU A 496 -9.14 0.62 -0.26
CA LEU A 496 -8.66 0.52 -1.63
C LEU A 496 -9.83 0.51 -2.61
N SER A 497 -9.67 1.23 -3.72
CA SER A 497 -10.56 1.14 -4.86
C SER A 497 -9.77 1.28 -6.16
N SER A 498 -10.19 0.56 -7.20
CA SER A 498 -9.61 0.70 -8.53
C SER A 498 -10.64 1.17 -9.54
N THR A 499 -10.18 1.81 -10.61
CA THR A 499 -11.05 2.13 -11.75
C THR A 499 -11.50 0.86 -12.44
N ASP A 500 -12.60 0.89 -13.21
CA ASP A 500 -13.09 -0.28 -13.95
C ASP A 500 -12.05 -0.88 -14.91
N SER A 501 -11.15 -0.06 -15.47
CA SER A 501 -10.02 -0.56 -16.29
C SER A 501 -8.88 -1.16 -15.46
N GLY A 502 -8.93 -1.00 -14.14
CA GLY A 502 -7.88 -1.35 -13.18
C GLY A 502 -6.59 -0.51 -13.30
N GLN A 503 -6.49 0.38 -14.30
CA GLN A 503 -5.28 1.17 -14.58
C GLN A 503 -4.89 2.14 -13.46
N LYS A 504 -5.84 2.44 -12.57
CA LYS A 504 -5.64 3.26 -11.38
C LYS A 504 -6.18 2.54 -10.17
N ALA A 505 -5.37 2.46 -9.13
CA ALA A 505 -5.82 2.08 -7.79
C ALA A 505 -5.53 3.22 -6.83
N VAL A 506 -6.48 3.55 -5.98
CA VAL A 506 -6.32 4.54 -4.90
C VAL A 506 -6.34 3.79 -3.58
N VAL A 507 -5.37 4.11 -2.74
CA VAL A 507 -5.28 3.65 -1.35
C VAL A 507 -5.44 4.85 -0.44
N PHE A 508 -6.22 4.72 0.62
CA PHE A 508 -6.39 5.74 1.66
C PHE A 508 -6.32 5.13 3.06
N GLY A 509 -5.67 5.84 3.97
CA GLY A 509 -5.64 5.52 5.40
C GLY A 509 -5.04 4.15 5.69
N GLY A 510 -5.58 3.45 6.68
CA GLY A 510 -5.06 2.19 7.23
C GLY A 510 -4.31 2.38 8.54
N ILE A 511 -3.76 1.29 9.06
CA ILE A 511 -2.92 1.29 10.27
C ILE A 511 -1.49 0.88 9.96
N THR A 512 -0.56 1.45 10.71
CA THR A 512 0.83 1.01 10.79
C THR A 512 1.27 0.91 12.25
N TYR A 513 2.48 0.42 12.52
CA TYR A 513 2.99 0.28 13.89
C TYR A 513 3.65 1.57 14.34
N ASP A 514 3.24 2.06 15.51
CA ASP A 514 3.97 3.11 16.21
C ASP A 514 5.11 2.49 17.02
N ILE A 515 6.28 2.39 16.40
CA ILE A 515 7.50 1.86 17.04
C ILE A 515 7.99 2.77 18.18
N SER A 516 7.49 4.01 18.29
CA SER A 516 7.94 4.94 19.33
C SER A 516 7.48 4.54 20.75
N ARG A 517 6.51 3.63 20.89
CA ARG A 517 5.94 3.24 22.19
C ARG A 517 6.33 1.80 22.52
N SER A 518 7.30 1.65 23.41
CA SER A 518 8.03 0.40 23.63
C SER A 518 7.25 -0.77 24.23
N HIS A 519 5.99 -0.62 24.70
CA HIS A 519 5.35 -1.64 25.56
C HIS A 519 3.84 -1.89 25.34
N SER A 520 3.23 -1.42 24.25
CA SER A 520 1.82 -1.73 23.95
C SER A 520 1.58 -1.69 22.44
N GLU A 521 0.69 -2.53 21.91
CA GLU A 521 0.19 -2.54 20.53
C GLU A 521 -0.41 -1.17 20.13
N VAL A 522 0.45 -0.20 19.87
CA VAL A 522 0.03 1.14 19.47
C VAL A 522 0.08 1.19 17.97
N TYR A 523 -1.10 1.11 17.38
CA TYR A 523 -1.30 1.36 15.97
C TYR A 523 -1.32 2.87 15.72
N ALA A 524 -0.57 3.33 14.73
CA ALA A 524 -0.73 4.65 14.15
C ALA A 524 -1.74 4.56 13.01
N PHE A 525 -2.78 5.38 13.09
CA PHE A 525 -3.75 5.51 12.01
C PHE A 525 -3.22 6.48 10.96
N LEU A 526 -3.45 6.14 9.71
CA LEU A 526 -3.03 6.94 8.57
C LEU A 526 -4.25 7.67 8.00
N ALA A 527 -4.02 8.83 7.40
CA ALA A 527 -5.02 9.60 6.66
C ALA A 527 -4.47 10.17 5.34
N ASP A 528 -3.34 9.63 4.87
CA ASP A 528 -2.79 9.91 3.56
C ASP A 528 -3.50 9.09 2.46
N ALA A 529 -3.41 9.59 1.22
CA ALA A 529 -3.89 8.89 0.04
C ALA A 529 -2.77 8.74 -0.98
N PHE A 530 -2.77 7.63 -1.68
CA PHE A 530 -1.87 7.36 -2.79
C PHE A 530 -2.66 6.81 -3.97
N VAL A 531 -2.16 7.10 -5.18
CA VAL A 531 -2.67 6.51 -6.41
C VAL A 531 -1.55 5.73 -7.09
N HIS A 532 -1.82 4.47 -7.43
CA HIS A 532 -1.00 3.67 -8.32
C HIS A 532 -1.54 3.85 -9.75
N GLU A 533 -0.75 4.46 -10.63
CA GLU A 533 -1.10 4.73 -12.04
C GLU A 533 0.14 4.54 -12.91
N GLY A 534 0.04 3.74 -13.97
CA GLY A 534 1.15 3.53 -14.91
C GLY A 534 2.37 2.85 -14.27
N GLY A 535 2.13 1.92 -13.34
CA GLY A 535 3.19 1.23 -12.61
C GLY A 535 3.94 2.10 -11.61
N GLN A 536 3.39 3.25 -11.22
CA GLN A 536 4.00 4.17 -10.26
C GLN A 536 3.02 4.58 -9.18
N TRP A 537 3.50 4.59 -7.94
CA TRP A 537 2.81 5.22 -6.82
C TRP A 537 3.03 6.72 -6.82
N LYS A 538 1.97 7.47 -6.57
CA LYS A 538 1.98 8.92 -6.42
C LYS A 538 1.20 9.31 -5.18
N TYR A 539 1.75 10.20 -4.38
CA TYR A 539 1.06 10.78 -3.24
C TYR A 539 -0.09 11.65 -3.74
N VAL A 540 -1.28 11.51 -3.17
CA VAL A 540 -2.44 12.34 -3.50
C VAL A 540 -2.42 13.56 -2.59
N TYR A 541 -2.01 14.71 -3.10
CA TYR A 541 -2.13 15.95 -2.37
C TYR A 541 -3.57 16.48 -2.40
N ALA A 542 -4.13 16.81 -1.24
CA ALA A 542 -5.42 17.46 -1.14
C ALA A 542 -5.41 18.61 -0.12
N ASP A 543 -6.27 19.60 -0.36
CA ASP A 543 -6.44 20.78 0.49
C ASP A 543 -7.20 20.49 1.79
N GLU A 544 -8.04 19.46 1.76
CA GLU A 544 -8.86 18.96 2.86
C GLU A 544 -8.57 17.47 2.99
N TRP A 545 -8.67 16.95 4.20
CA TRP A 545 -8.41 15.54 4.49
C TRP A 545 -9.53 14.96 5.34
N PRO A 546 -10.01 13.75 5.02
CA PRO A 546 -10.72 12.94 5.99
C PRO A 546 -9.80 12.69 7.19
N GLN A 547 -10.39 12.49 8.36
CA GLN A 547 -9.62 12.16 9.56
C GLN A 547 -8.97 10.76 9.42
N GLU A 548 -7.99 10.50 10.27
CA GLU A 548 -7.33 9.21 10.48
C GLU A 548 -8.30 8.04 10.56
N ARG A 549 -8.20 7.08 9.64
CA ARG A 549 -9.14 5.96 9.58
C ARG A 549 -8.49 4.66 9.16
N GLU A 550 -8.89 3.60 9.83
CA GLU A 550 -8.72 2.22 9.35
C GLU A 550 -10.07 1.64 8.94
N SER A 551 -10.05 0.53 8.19
CA SER A 551 -11.24 -0.26 7.89
C SER A 551 -12.38 0.55 7.24
N SER A 552 -12.01 1.64 6.56
CA SER A 552 -12.91 2.43 5.74
C SER A 552 -13.07 1.77 4.36
N CYS A 553 -14.17 2.08 3.68
CA CYS A 553 -14.43 1.56 2.35
C CYS A 553 -14.26 2.67 1.32
N LEU A 554 -13.48 2.41 0.26
CA LEU A 554 -13.30 3.32 -0.86
C LEU A 554 -13.96 2.71 -2.10
N ILE A 555 -14.81 3.48 -2.77
CA ILE A 555 -15.55 3.03 -3.96
C ILE A 555 -15.30 4.00 -5.10
N TYR A 556 -14.84 3.49 -6.24
CA TYR A 556 -14.80 4.25 -7.47
C TYR A 556 -16.18 4.27 -8.14
N ILE A 557 -16.62 5.46 -8.53
CA ILE A 557 -17.84 5.68 -9.29
C ILE A 557 -17.41 5.97 -10.72
N PRO A 558 -17.62 5.05 -11.67
CA PRO A 558 -17.23 5.29 -13.04
C PRO A 558 -17.98 6.49 -13.62
N PRO A 559 -17.34 7.29 -14.49
CA PRO A 559 -18.06 8.30 -15.21
C PRO A 559 -19.12 7.62 -16.05
N GLU A 560 -20.34 8.15 -16.05
CA GLU A 560 -21.37 7.63 -16.93
C GLU A 560 -20.86 7.65 -18.37
N SER A 561 -20.65 6.46 -18.91
CA SER A 561 -20.31 6.33 -20.31
C SER A 561 -21.49 6.92 -21.09
N LYS A 562 -21.23 7.91 -21.95
CA LYS A 562 -22.26 8.47 -22.84
C LYS A 562 -22.86 7.45 -23.84
N HIS A 563 -22.54 6.16 -23.72
CA HIS A 563 -22.87 5.06 -24.63
C HIS A 563 -22.70 3.73 -23.87
N THR A 564 -23.61 2.74 -23.84
CA THR A 564 -24.60 2.28 -24.83
C THR A 564 -25.76 1.53 -24.13
N GLY A 565 -26.98 2.04 -24.22
CA GLY A 565 -28.18 1.26 -23.87
C GLY A 565 -28.38 -0.01 -24.73
N GLU A 566 -27.59 -0.19 -25.80
CA GLU A 566 -27.69 -1.33 -26.72
C GLU A 566 -26.91 -2.57 -26.28
N LYS A 567 -25.75 -2.46 -25.61
CA LYS A 567 -24.96 -3.65 -25.23
C LYS A 567 -25.52 -4.39 -24.02
N HIS A 568 -26.08 -3.69 -23.04
CA HIS A 568 -26.71 -4.36 -21.88
C HIS A 568 -28.01 -5.07 -22.25
N LYS A 569 -28.82 -4.49 -23.14
CA LYS A 569 -30.00 -5.18 -23.70
C LYS A 569 -29.61 -6.49 -24.38
N LYS A 570 -28.57 -6.49 -25.21
CA LYS A 570 -28.12 -7.70 -25.92
C LYS A 570 -27.68 -8.83 -24.99
N ASN A 571 -27.02 -8.52 -23.87
CA ASN A 571 -26.60 -9.52 -22.88
C ASN A 571 -27.76 -9.99 -21.99
N GLN A 572 -28.71 -9.12 -21.65
CA GLN A 572 -29.96 -9.52 -20.97
C GLN A 572 -30.85 -10.38 -21.86
N ASP A 573 -30.96 -10.06 -23.14
CA ASP A 573 -31.72 -10.85 -24.12
C ASP A 573 -31.07 -12.23 -24.34
N LEU A 574 -29.73 -12.32 -24.32
CA LEU A 574 -29.01 -13.59 -24.41
C LEU A 574 -29.16 -14.46 -23.14
N SER A 575 -29.18 -13.87 -21.94
CA SER A 575 -29.43 -14.64 -20.71
C SER A 575 -30.87 -15.12 -20.63
N ASN A 576 -31.83 -14.32 -21.09
CA ASN A 576 -33.23 -14.70 -21.13
C ASN A 576 -33.49 -15.79 -22.19
N GLN A 577 -32.83 -15.73 -23.36
CA GLN A 577 -32.91 -16.80 -24.35
C GLN A 577 -32.27 -18.12 -23.86
N GLN A 578 -31.20 -18.07 -23.07
CA GLN A 578 -30.61 -19.27 -22.48
C GLN A 578 -31.48 -19.89 -21.36
N GLN A 579 -32.27 -19.09 -20.65
CA GLN A 579 -33.26 -19.60 -19.70
C GLN A 579 -34.50 -20.20 -20.38
N GLU A 580 -34.98 -19.62 -21.48
CA GLU A 580 -36.14 -20.16 -22.21
C GLU A 580 -35.85 -21.50 -22.91
N VAL A 581 -34.61 -21.74 -23.36
CA VAL A 581 -34.22 -23.03 -23.97
C VAL A 581 -34.09 -24.15 -22.92
N ALA A 582 -33.94 -23.83 -21.63
CA ALA A 582 -33.87 -24.81 -20.55
C ALA A 582 -35.25 -25.18 -19.94
N SER A 583 -36.33 -24.49 -20.31
CA SER A 583 -37.64 -24.65 -19.69
C SER A 583 -38.79 -24.96 -20.66
N SER A 584 -38.56 -25.73 -21.73
CA SER A 584 -39.65 -26.27 -22.54
C SER A 584 -40.23 -27.55 -21.92
N GLY A 585 -40.91 -27.39 -20.79
CA GLY A 585 -41.81 -28.38 -20.18
C GLY A 585 -43.10 -27.66 -19.80
N GLN A 586 -44.14 -27.88 -20.60
CA GLN A 586 -45.50 -27.31 -20.55
C GLN A 586 -45.96 -26.78 -19.17
N LEU A 587 -46.45 -25.54 -19.14
CA LEU A 587 -47.60 -25.12 -18.32
C LEU A 587 -48.20 -23.82 -18.87
N ASN A 588 -49.51 -23.83 -19.11
CA ASN A 588 -50.32 -22.69 -19.53
C ASN A 588 -50.46 -21.68 -18.37
N ALA A 589 -50.10 -20.42 -18.59
CA ALA A 589 -50.47 -19.31 -17.71
C ALA A 589 -50.93 -18.09 -18.51
N THR A 590 -52.12 -17.61 -18.15
CA THR A 590 -52.86 -16.49 -18.72
C THR A 590 -52.10 -15.17 -18.55
N LEU A 591 -51.80 -14.49 -19.66
CA LEU A 591 -51.14 -13.18 -19.71
C LEU A 591 -52.09 -12.06 -19.23
N VAL A 592 -51.68 -11.34 -18.19
CA VAL A 592 -52.27 -10.04 -17.80
C VAL A 592 -51.51 -8.92 -18.54
N PRO A 593 -52.18 -7.88 -19.08
CA PRO A 593 -51.50 -6.80 -19.79
C PRO A 593 -50.70 -5.92 -18.81
N GLY A 594 -49.37 -6.02 -18.84
CA GLY A 594 -48.48 -5.15 -18.08
C GLY A 594 -48.45 -3.72 -18.64
N SER A 595 -48.68 -2.74 -17.77
CA SER A 595 -48.56 -1.31 -18.07
C SER A 595 -47.13 -0.96 -18.47
N LYS A 596 -46.94 -0.48 -19.70
CA LYS A 596 -45.66 0.05 -20.20
C LYS A 596 -45.37 1.40 -19.56
N THR A 597 -44.79 1.42 -18.36
CA THR A 597 -44.13 2.63 -17.84
C THR A 597 -42.78 2.77 -18.54
N LYS A 598 -42.60 3.86 -19.30
CA LYS A 598 -41.29 4.20 -19.86
C LYS A 598 -40.29 4.39 -18.70
N PRO A 599 -39.12 3.75 -18.70
CA PRO A 599 -38.09 4.04 -17.71
C PRO A 599 -37.71 5.52 -17.82
N ALA A 600 -37.78 6.24 -16.71
CA ALA A 600 -37.41 7.64 -16.63
C ALA A 600 -35.96 7.81 -17.07
N GLU A 601 -35.67 8.80 -17.93
CA GLU A 601 -34.30 9.17 -18.28
C GLU A 601 -33.54 9.55 -17.01
N SER A 602 -32.59 8.71 -16.59
CA SER A 602 -31.78 8.95 -15.40
C SER A 602 -30.82 10.09 -15.70
N LYS A 603 -30.93 11.18 -14.93
CA LYS A 603 -29.93 12.26 -14.95
C LYS A 603 -28.57 11.71 -14.49
N PRO A 604 -27.46 12.22 -15.06
CA PRO A 604 -26.15 11.73 -14.72
C PRO A 604 -25.82 11.95 -13.24
N SER A 605 -25.29 10.91 -12.59
CA SER A 605 -24.84 10.97 -11.21
C SER A 605 -23.78 12.07 -11.05
N PRO A 606 -23.92 12.97 -10.05
CA PRO A 606 -22.93 14.02 -9.80
C PRO A 606 -21.56 13.47 -9.32
N PHE A 607 -21.46 12.16 -9.12
CA PHE A 607 -20.26 11.48 -8.63
C PHE A 607 -19.47 10.73 -9.70
N ALA A 608 -19.91 10.78 -10.96
CA ALA A 608 -19.22 10.22 -12.12
C ALA A 608 -17.70 10.56 -12.14
N GLY A 609 -16.85 9.53 -12.13
CA GLY A 609 -15.39 9.64 -12.18
C GLY A 609 -14.70 9.98 -10.85
N LYS A 610 -15.35 9.70 -9.72
CA LYS A 610 -14.86 10.07 -8.38
C LYS A 610 -14.76 8.86 -7.47
N TYR A 611 -14.05 9.02 -6.36
CA TYR A 611 -13.99 8.02 -5.30
C TYR A 611 -14.83 8.47 -4.11
N LEU A 612 -15.62 7.58 -3.53
CA LEU A 612 -16.31 7.81 -2.28
C LEU A 612 -15.64 7.02 -1.17
N LEU A 613 -15.27 7.71 -0.10
CA LEU A 613 -14.78 7.13 1.14
C LEU A 613 -15.93 7.14 2.15
N LEU A 614 -16.21 5.96 2.71
CA LEU A 614 -17.31 5.71 3.63
C LEU A 614 -16.77 5.11 4.92
N GLY A 615 -17.32 5.58 6.04
CA GLY A 615 -17.08 4.98 7.35
C GLY A 615 -15.62 4.94 7.77
N GLY A 616 -15.29 3.90 8.55
CA GLY A 616 -13.98 3.66 9.12
C GLY A 616 -13.95 3.86 10.63
N HIS A 617 -12.86 3.42 11.23
CA HIS A 617 -12.62 3.51 12.66
C HIS A 617 -11.58 4.59 12.94
N GLN A 618 -11.84 5.45 13.95
CA GLN A 618 -10.94 6.54 14.32
C GLN A 618 -10.15 6.22 15.59
N GLY A 619 -8.84 6.40 15.53
CA GLY A 619 -8.07 6.65 16.73
C GLY A 619 -8.52 7.98 17.37
N LEU A 620 -8.87 7.97 18.66
CA LEU A 620 -9.02 9.23 19.38
C LEU A 620 -7.68 9.96 19.44
N LYS A 621 -7.67 11.22 18.98
CA LYS A 621 -6.49 12.08 19.03
C LYS A 621 -5.93 12.15 20.45
N GLY A 622 -4.72 11.62 20.65
CA GLY A 622 -3.95 11.79 21.88
C GLY A 622 -4.18 10.74 22.98
N THR A 623 -5.08 9.77 22.80
CA THR A 623 -5.25 8.66 23.76
C THR A 623 -4.58 7.37 23.27
N PRO A 624 -3.97 6.58 24.17
CA PRO A 624 -3.48 5.24 23.83
C PRO A 624 -4.58 4.39 23.19
N CYS A 625 -4.23 3.61 22.15
CA CYS A 625 -5.14 2.85 21.30
C CYS A 625 -6.03 1.82 22.04
N CYS A 626 -5.85 1.63 23.34
CA CYS A 626 -6.39 0.51 24.10
C CYS A 626 -7.59 0.84 25.00
N GLY A 627 -8.13 2.07 25.01
CA GLY A 627 -9.18 2.41 25.99
C GLY A 627 -10.37 3.23 25.49
N HIS A 628 -10.20 4.08 24.49
CA HIS A 628 -11.26 4.98 24.03
C HIS A 628 -11.16 5.08 22.51
N GLN A 629 -11.83 4.15 21.86
CA GLN A 629 -11.97 4.08 20.41
C GLN A 629 -13.34 4.65 20.05
N VAL A 630 -13.39 5.57 19.08
CA VAL A 630 -14.66 6.16 18.64
C VAL A 630 -14.91 5.74 17.22
N ASP A 631 -15.89 4.86 17.12
CA ASP A 631 -16.55 4.44 15.90
C ASP A 631 -17.12 5.69 15.19
N ILE A 632 -16.64 5.97 13.97
CA ILE A 632 -17.10 7.13 13.20
C ILE A 632 -18.45 6.79 12.59
N PRO A 633 -19.49 7.62 12.81
CA PRO A 633 -20.76 7.42 12.15
C PRO A 633 -20.58 7.26 10.64
N LEU A 634 -21.18 6.20 10.07
CA LEU A 634 -21.23 5.97 8.61
C LEU A 634 -21.91 7.12 7.84
N ALA A 635 -22.51 8.06 8.55
CA ALA A 635 -22.95 9.35 8.03
C ALA A 635 -21.82 10.11 7.31
N GLU A 636 -20.55 9.94 7.69
CA GLU A 636 -19.50 10.71 7.04
C GLU A 636 -19.11 10.16 5.68
N VAL A 637 -19.68 10.76 4.62
CA VAL A 637 -19.34 10.48 3.22
C VAL A 637 -18.35 11.51 2.72
N TRP A 638 -17.19 11.05 2.26
CA TRP A 638 -16.18 11.91 1.64
C TRP A 638 -16.02 11.57 0.17
N GLU A 639 -15.89 12.59 -0.66
CA GLU A 639 -15.65 12.45 -2.10
C GLU A 639 -14.23 12.87 -2.42
N LEU A 640 -13.44 12.00 -3.06
CA LEU A 640 -12.16 12.33 -3.66
C LEU A 640 -12.30 12.48 -5.17
N THR A 641 -11.97 13.67 -5.67
CA THR A 641 -11.79 13.93 -7.09
C THR A 641 -10.31 14.02 -7.41
N LEU A 642 -9.80 13.16 -8.30
CA LEU A 642 -8.44 13.25 -8.81
C LEU A 642 -8.41 14.13 -10.06
N SER A 643 -7.53 15.14 -10.08
CA SER A 643 -7.37 15.98 -11.26
C SER A 643 -6.51 15.28 -12.31
N SER A 644 -7.00 15.17 -13.54
CA SER A 644 -6.24 14.62 -14.67
C SER A 644 -5.11 15.53 -15.11
N HIS A 645 -5.25 16.83 -14.83
CA HIS A 645 -4.25 17.85 -15.12
C HIS A 645 -3.85 18.49 -13.81
N VAL A 646 -2.57 18.73 -13.62
CA VAL A 646 -2.15 19.85 -12.76
C VAL A 646 -2.59 21.11 -13.52
N LYS A 647 -3.91 21.40 -13.58
CA LYS A 647 -4.37 22.75 -13.90
C LYS A 647 -3.75 23.56 -12.80
N HIS A 648 -2.68 24.30 -13.13
CA HIS A 648 -1.87 25.08 -12.21
C HIS A 648 -2.74 25.46 -11.03
N VAL A 649 -2.52 24.81 -9.86
CA VAL A 649 -3.16 25.19 -8.59
C VAL A 649 -3.16 26.70 -8.63
N LYS A 650 -4.34 27.35 -8.77
CA LYS A 650 -4.49 28.72 -9.30
C LYS A 650 -3.34 29.53 -8.75
N ALA A 651 -2.28 29.64 -9.54
CA ALA A 651 -1.01 29.98 -8.92
C ALA A 651 -1.19 31.41 -8.50
N VAL A 652 -1.10 31.66 -7.21
CA VAL A 652 -1.40 32.99 -6.71
C VAL A 652 -0.12 33.76 -6.90
N CYS A 653 -0.18 34.85 -7.67
CA CYS A 653 0.98 35.72 -7.80
C CYS A 653 1.41 36.15 -6.40
N TRP A 654 2.62 35.76 -5.99
CA TRP A 654 3.08 35.99 -4.62
C TRP A 654 3.05 37.48 -4.25
N GLY A 655 3.43 38.36 -5.19
CA GLY A 655 3.42 39.80 -4.96
C GLY A 655 2.03 40.40 -4.71
N CYS A 656 1.00 40.00 -5.46
CA CYS A 656 -0.29 40.70 -5.45
C CYS A 656 -1.50 39.85 -5.05
N GLY A 657 -1.33 38.56 -4.74
CA GLY A 657 -2.45 37.69 -4.35
C GLY A 657 -3.42 37.33 -5.48
N LYS A 658 -3.17 37.76 -6.73
CA LYS A 658 -4.07 37.47 -7.86
C LYS A 658 -3.72 36.14 -8.51
N ALA A 659 -4.72 35.28 -8.68
CA ALA A 659 -4.62 34.14 -9.57
C ALA A 659 -4.76 34.60 -11.03
N SER A 660 -3.72 34.44 -11.86
CA SER A 660 -3.75 34.85 -13.27
C SER A 660 -3.31 33.73 -14.21
N PHE A 661 -3.85 33.70 -15.43
CA PHE A 661 -3.28 32.89 -16.51
C PHE A 661 -1.99 33.57 -17.01
N GLY A 662 -0.88 32.81 -17.11
CA GLY A 662 0.41 33.34 -17.61
C GLY A 662 1.44 33.71 -16.54
N LEU A 663 1.31 33.18 -15.32
CA LEU A 663 2.30 33.39 -14.26
C LEU A 663 3.66 32.83 -14.69
N LYS A 664 4.69 33.63 -14.46
CA LYS A 664 6.08 33.23 -14.72
C LYS A 664 6.69 32.78 -13.41
N MET A 665 7.48 31.69 -13.45
CA MET A 665 8.35 31.36 -12.33
C MET A 665 9.32 32.53 -12.10
N CYS A 666 9.50 32.93 -10.84
CA CYS A 666 10.42 33.98 -10.48
C CYS A 666 11.84 33.55 -10.89
N THR A 667 12.46 34.34 -11.76
CA THR A 667 13.80 34.09 -12.31
C THR A 667 14.93 34.64 -11.42
N GLY A 668 14.59 35.18 -10.25
CA GLY A 668 15.56 35.73 -9.30
C GLY A 668 16.06 34.68 -8.29
N SER A 669 16.63 35.14 -7.16
CA SER A 669 17.25 34.29 -6.12
C SER A 669 16.32 33.23 -5.50
N CYS A 670 15.01 33.39 -5.66
CA CYS A 670 14.01 32.42 -5.23
C CYS A 670 14.12 31.07 -5.98
N GLY A 671 14.85 31.01 -7.10
CA GLY A 671 15.08 29.79 -7.87
C GLY A 671 13.81 29.13 -8.43
N GLY A 672 12.81 29.93 -8.82
CA GLY A 672 11.52 29.46 -9.34
C GLY A 672 10.50 29.03 -8.28
N ALA A 673 10.80 29.17 -6.99
CA ALA A 673 9.89 28.79 -5.90
C ALA A 673 8.64 29.69 -5.80
N ALA A 674 8.73 30.93 -6.27
CA ALA A 674 7.59 31.85 -6.35
C ALA A 674 7.12 32.01 -7.79
N VAL A 675 5.81 32.19 -7.97
CA VAL A 675 5.17 32.47 -9.26
C VAL A 675 4.59 33.87 -9.21
N VAL A 676 4.85 34.67 -10.25
CA VAL A 676 4.48 36.09 -10.31
C VAL A 676 3.79 36.42 -11.62
N CYS A 677 2.80 37.31 -11.59
CA CYS A 677 2.03 37.70 -12.77
C CYS A 677 2.72 38.79 -13.58
N SER A 678 3.63 39.55 -12.97
CA SER A 678 4.35 40.63 -13.61
C SER A 678 5.72 40.86 -12.97
N LYS A 679 6.57 41.62 -13.67
CA LYS A 679 7.89 42.03 -13.16
C LYS A 679 7.74 42.95 -11.94
N GLU A 680 6.67 43.74 -11.88
CA GLU A 680 6.35 44.62 -10.76
C GLU A 680 6.02 43.80 -9.51
N CYS A 681 5.18 42.77 -9.63
CA CYS A 681 4.91 41.86 -8.51
C CYS A 681 6.16 41.09 -8.07
N GLN A 682 7.06 40.77 -9.02
CA GLN A 682 8.38 40.24 -8.69
C GLN A 682 9.18 41.24 -7.87
N VAL A 683 9.28 42.50 -8.29
CA VAL A 683 10.02 43.54 -7.55
C VAL A 683 9.39 43.83 -6.19
N GLU A 684 8.06 43.88 -6.07
CA GLU A 684 7.38 44.08 -4.78
C GLU A 684 7.63 42.94 -3.80
N MET A 685 7.57 41.68 -4.26
CA MET A 685 7.91 40.52 -3.43
C MET A 685 9.32 40.65 -2.82
N TRP A 686 10.26 41.29 -3.52
CA TRP A 686 11.63 41.48 -3.03
C TRP A 686 11.74 42.60 -2.01
N LYS A 687 10.87 43.62 -2.08
CA LYS A 687 10.78 44.65 -1.03
C LYS A 687 10.29 44.04 0.28
N THR A 688 9.38 43.06 0.23
CA THR A 688 8.91 42.34 1.42
C THR A 688 10.00 41.46 2.03
N PHE A 689 10.86 40.85 1.19
CA PHE A 689 12.01 40.06 1.65
C PHE A 689 13.14 40.90 2.26
N SER A 690 13.24 42.20 1.95
CA SER A 690 14.22 43.08 2.59
C SER A 690 13.83 43.53 4.01
N PHE A 691 12.64 43.15 4.48
CA PHE A 691 12.12 43.50 5.81
C PHE A 691 12.04 42.31 6.79
N LEU A 692 12.26 41.08 6.32
CA LEU A 692 12.42 39.86 7.12
C LEU A 692 13.90 39.47 7.16
#